data_AF-A0A946QJY4-F1
#
_entry.id   AF-A0A946QJY4-F1
#
_cell.length_a   1.000
_cell.length_b   1.000
_cell.length_c   1.000
_cell.angle_alpha   90.00
_cell.angle_beta   90.00
_cell.angle_gamma   90.00
#
_symmetry.space_group_name_H-M   'P 1'
#
loop_
_entity.id
_entity.type
_entity.pdbx_description
1 polymer ?
#
loop_
_entity_poly.entity_id
_entity_poly.type
_entity_poly.pdbx_seq_one_letter_code
_entity_poly.pdbx_strand_id
1 'polypeptide(L)'
;MPVTPFILSITLSLLVVCLRTVAAPIVQPGAPGESSRLLSAGIAIQIANTSHTPDDIKFIQDMMVHHQQALDMAVLAKDRTNSPGVLDASGRIEASQADEIAFMTQWLTVRGEPLINQLHADDHQHHVMMGMATPAQMQSLRDATGSDFDRHFLSLMITHHEGALEMVETLMEQPGAAYDPTLFEFTTDIVNDQEKEIERMHGLLVGLSDDPRAHLAAGLYDAEEAIWHLEKVAVLTKPPGFYDPANPAELPAARFMVPAPIADVAHEVEAGTDHHMHQSAEHEKPGKIIQQAQPDDIDQPTEGLGQEQTGTAGKENSTTNTAGTESADEQDKPEARAPLLSFSNTDIAFWDNIMVAGSYHGFNLYELTEKSEPSLLASIVCPGGQGDVSIVGHLLILSVEETRGRVDCGLEGIRGDISADRFRGIRIFDISDLTQPRQVGAVQTCRGSHTHSVVAGPDEQGKLIVYNSGISRVREEEELAGCIDESPGDNRTALFRIDVIEIPVDDPANARIIDSPTVFADPETGALSGLWRGGDHGDETQETYRTDQCHDITVFPSLQLAAGACSGNGILFDISDPRRPERIDVATDTGFAYWHSATFNNDGSKVIFTDEWGGGTRPRCRTYDPLTWGADAIYDIVDGKLVFQSHYKMSAPQLETENCVAHNGSIIPVPGRDIFVQAWYQGGLSIIDFTDSTNPIEIAYFDRGPIDAEDLVTGGYWSTYWYNGHIYGTEIIRGIDVFALKPSDYLTANEIAAATLADQGGQFNPQQQLPNTWPATPIVGMAYLDQWVRAHPNETAKMDPLYDLLREADVRLTAQESDTALSAELQQWAQSPAVITSPALREVLEAISARLMAVETNNLVSMPPK
;
A
#
# COMPACT_ATOMS: atom_id res chain seq x y z
N MET A 1 42.54 73.62 39.40
CA MET A 1 42.75 73.05 38.05
C MET A 1 42.21 71.63 38.10
N PRO A 2 41.12 71.30 37.36
CA PRO A 2 40.51 69.98 37.43
C PRO A 2 41.33 68.96 36.63
N VAL A 3 41.27 67.70 37.07
CA VAL A 3 41.97 66.55 36.48
C VAL A 3 40.92 65.67 35.80
N THR A 4 41.16 65.28 34.55
CA THR A 4 40.28 64.37 33.78
C THR A 4 41.02 63.07 33.42
N PRO A 5 40.42 61.88 33.63
CA PRO A 5 41.06 60.60 33.39
C PRO A 5 40.84 60.05 31.97
N PHE A 6 41.64 59.04 31.62
CA PHE A 6 41.55 58.25 30.38
C PHE A 6 40.23 57.47 30.26
N ILE A 7 39.75 57.32 29.02
CA ILE A 7 38.82 56.25 28.61
C ILE A 7 39.46 55.50 27.44
N LEU A 8 39.50 54.17 27.55
CA LEU A 8 40.03 53.26 26.54
C LEU A 8 38.85 52.59 25.82
N SER A 9 38.62 52.91 24.55
CA SER A 9 37.58 52.26 23.74
C SER A 9 38.07 50.95 23.16
N ILE A 10 37.43 49.84 23.54
CA ILE A 10 37.59 48.53 22.91
C ILE A 10 36.51 48.42 21.81
N THR A 11 36.93 48.30 20.56
CA THR A 11 36.04 47.97 19.43
C THR A 11 35.87 46.46 19.33
N LEU A 12 34.68 45.96 19.63
CA LEU A 12 34.32 44.55 19.47
C LEU A 12 33.77 44.31 18.06
N SER A 13 34.54 43.63 17.21
CA SER A 13 34.07 43.21 15.89
C SER A 13 33.17 41.98 16.02
N LEU A 14 31.87 42.14 15.77
CA LEU A 14 30.91 41.04 15.76
C LEU A 14 31.03 40.26 14.44
N LEU A 15 31.58 39.04 14.49
CA LEU A 15 31.61 38.14 13.34
C LEU A 15 30.28 37.37 13.30
N VAL A 16 29.32 37.85 12.49
CA VAL A 16 28.07 37.14 12.25
C VAL A 16 28.34 35.99 11.26
N VAL A 17 28.54 34.79 11.80
CA VAL A 17 28.51 33.55 11.01
C VAL A 17 27.05 33.26 10.68
N CYS A 18 26.63 33.64 9.47
CA CYS A 18 25.32 33.26 8.96
C CYS A 18 25.40 31.80 8.49
N LEU A 19 24.91 30.85 9.30
CA LEU A 19 24.61 29.51 8.78
C LEU A 19 23.52 29.68 7.70
N ARG A 20 23.87 29.37 6.45
CA ARG A 20 22.89 29.12 5.41
C ARG A 20 22.51 27.66 5.52
N THR A 21 21.28 27.38 5.91
CA THR A 21 20.62 26.11 5.60
C THR A 21 20.51 26.03 4.08
N VAL A 22 21.40 25.26 3.45
CA VAL A 22 21.29 24.96 2.02
C VAL A 22 20.19 23.91 1.90
N ALA A 23 19.05 24.29 1.31
CA ALA A 23 18.00 23.31 1.00
C ALA A 23 18.55 22.29 0.00
N ALA A 24 18.18 21.01 0.17
CA ALA A 24 18.57 19.94 -0.73
C ALA A 24 18.15 20.27 -2.18
N PRO A 25 18.97 19.93 -3.20
CA PRO A 25 18.64 20.17 -4.59
C PRO A 25 17.45 19.30 -5.04
N ILE A 26 16.51 19.92 -5.76
CA ILE A 26 15.49 19.23 -6.54
C ILE A 26 16.04 19.06 -7.97
N VAL A 27 16.23 17.81 -8.39
CA VAL A 27 16.89 17.44 -9.64
C VAL A 27 15.90 16.68 -10.53
N GLN A 28 15.82 17.05 -11.80
CA GLN A 28 15.17 16.26 -12.83
C GLN A 28 16.24 15.67 -13.76
N PRO A 29 16.39 14.34 -13.84
CA PRO A 29 17.25 13.70 -14.83
C PRO A 29 16.81 14.00 -16.27
N GLY A 30 17.71 13.78 -17.23
CA GLY A 30 17.36 13.72 -18.66
C GLY A 30 17.18 12.27 -19.13
N ALA A 31 17.12 12.07 -20.45
CA ALA A 31 17.12 10.71 -21.02
C ALA A 31 18.44 9.97 -20.72
N PRO A 32 18.52 8.63 -20.88
CA PRO A 32 19.72 7.86 -20.55
C PRO A 32 21.01 8.44 -21.16
N GLY A 33 21.97 8.80 -20.31
CA GLY A 33 23.25 9.40 -20.69
C GLY A 33 23.27 10.94 -20.75
N GLU A 34 22.13 11.62 -20.67
CA GLU A 34 22.05 13.09 -20.67
C GLU A 34 22.41 13.72 -19.31
N SER A 35 22.43 15.05 -19.24
CA SER A 35 22.74 15.81 -18.01
C SER A 35 21.46 16.21 -17.27
N SER A 36 21.39 15.93 -15.97
CA SER A 36 20.30 16.34 -15.09
C SER A 36 20.18 17.86 -14.98
N ARG A 37 18.96 18.38 -14.76
CA ARG A 37 18.65 19.80 -14.59
C ARG A 37 18.08 20.09 -13.20
N LEU A 38 18.39 21.25 -12.63
CA LEU A 38 17.77 21.70 -11.38
C LEU A 38 16.36 22.25 -11.64
N LEU A 39 15.39 21.86 -10.82
CA LEU A 39 14.03 22.37 -10.86
C LEU A 39 13.73 23.36 -9.73
N SER A 40 12.82 24.29 -10.00
CA SER A 40 12.14 25.09 -8.99
C SER A 40 10.75 24.50 -8.71
N ALA A 41 10.35 24.43 -7.44
CA ALA A 41 9.10 23.80 -7.00
C ALA A 41 7.79 24.34 -7.65
N GLY A 42 7.80 25.50 -8.30
CA GLY A 42 6.60 26.17 -8.82
C GLY A 42 6.13 25.80 -10.25
N ILE A 43 6.63 24.71 -10.87
CA ILE A 43 6.36 24.40 -12.29
C ILE A 43 5.32 23.26 -12.50
N ALA A 44 4.80 22.63 -11.44
CA ALA A 44 4.27 21.26 -11.52
C ALA A 44 2.72 21.03 -11.60
N ILE A 45 1.84 22.03 -11.78
CA ILE A 45 0.36 21.85 -11.57
C ILE A 45 -0.56 22.57 -12.62
N GLN A 46 -1.50 21.87 -13.32
CA GLN A 46 -2.70 22.33 -14.13
C GLN A 46 -3.44 21.14 -14.84
N ILE A 47 -4.75 21.10 -15.26
CA ILE A 47 -6.04 21.79 -14.94
C ILE A 47 -7.29 21.08 -15.60
N ALA A 48 -8.49 21.09 -14.96
CA ALA A 48 -9.94 20.99 -15.42
C ALA A 48 -10.78 19.69 -15.67
N ASN A 49 -11.86 19.70 -16.50
CA ASN A 49 -13.23 19.18 -16.15
C ASN A 49 -14.02 18.06 -17.00
N THR A 50 -15.14 18.32 -17.72
CA THR A 50 -16.52 17.69 -17.61
C THR A 50 -17.41 17.34 -18.87
N SER A 51 -18.32 16.31 -18.82
CA SER A 51 -19.83 16.30 -19.14
C SER A 51 -20.55 15.01 -19.73
N HIS A 52 -21.92 14.89 -19.64
CA HIS A 52 -22.76 13.64 -19.54
C HIS A 52 -23.32 12.76 -20.71
N THR A 53 -23.88 11.56 -20.38
CA THR A 53 -24.39 10.40 -21.19
C THR A 53 -25.55 9.55 -20.52
N PRO A 54 -26.08 8.45 -21.13
CA PRO A 54 -27.35 7.78 -20.72
C PRO A 54 -27.43 6.87 -19.47
N ASP A 55 -26.33 6.47 -18.84
CA ASP A 55 -26.35 5.44 -17.79
C ASP A 55 -27.11 5.88 -16.51
N ASP A 56 -27.23 7.19 -16.33
CA ASP A 56 -28.12 7.95 -15.43
C ASP A 56 -29.51 7.35 -15.24
N ILE A 57 -30.10 6.84 -16.33
CA ILE A 57 -31.48 6.37 -16.34
C ILE A 57 -31.59 4.98 -15.69
N LYS A 58 -30.58 4.13 -15.87
CA LYS A 58 -30.56 2.77 -15.31
C LYS A 58 -30.36 2.79 -13.80
N PHE A 59 -29.42 3.62 -13.32
CA PHE A 59 -29.14 3.77 -11.89
C PHE A 59 -30.38 4.14 -11.08
N ILE A 60 -31.16 5.14 -11.52
CA ILE A 60 -32.36 5.58 -10.78
C ILE A 60 -33.42 4.48 -10.69
N GLN A 61 -33.48 3.57 -11.67
CA GLN A 61 -34.41 2.44 -11.64
C GLN A 61 -33.97 1.34 -10.65
N ASP A 62 -32.68 0.99 -10.64
CA ASP A 62 -32.14 -0.04 -9.75
C ASP A 62 -32.14 0.43 -8.28
N MET A 63 -31.75 1.69 -8.02
CA MET A 63 -31.65 2.26 -6.68
C MET A 63 -33.00 2.34 -5.94
N MET A 64 -34.12 2.51 -6.67
CA MET A 64 -35.46 2.46 -6.10
C MET A 64 -35.82 1.10 -5.47
N VAL A 65 -35.34 0.00 -6.05
CA VAL A 65 -35.60 -1.35 -5.54
C VAL A 65 -34.70 -1.64 -4.34
N HIS A 66 -33.46 -1.13 -4.37
CA HIS A 66 -32.51 -1.21 -3.27
C HIS A 66 -33.06 -0.54 -1.99
N HIS A 67 -33.45 0.74 -2.08
CA HIS A 67 -33.96 1.50 -0.92
C HIS A 67 -35.19 0.88 -0.24
N GLN A 68 -35.99 0.10 -0.98
CA GLN A 68 -37.17 -0.55 -0.41
C GLN A 68 -36.81 -1.63 0.63
N GLN A 69 -35.64 -2.26 0.54
CA GLN A 69 -35.21 -3.29 1.50
C GLN A 69 -34.63 -2.68 2.80
N ALA A 70 -33.99 -1.51 2.76
CA ALA A 70 -33.62 -0.77 3.97
C ALA A 70 -34.83 -0.52 4.87
N LEU A 71 -35.97 -0.12 4.29
CA LEU A 71 -37.22 0.11 5.02
C LEU A 71 -37.76 -1.19 5.66
N ASP A 72 -37.67 -2.33 4.96
CA ASP A 72 -38.06 -3.66 5.47
C ASP A 72 -37.17 -4.14 6.63
N MET A 73 -35.91 -3.71 6.69
CA MET A 73 -35.02 -3.96 7.83
C MET A 73 -35.29 -2.97 8.97
N ALA A 74 -35.40 -1.67 8.67
CA ALA A 74 -35.58 -0.60 9.65
C ALA A 74 -36.84 -0.78 10.50
N VAL A 75 -37.96 -1.24 9.92
CA VAL A 75 -39.23 -1.43 10.63
C VAL A 75 -39.14 -2.46 11.79
N LEU A 76 -38.17 -3.38 11.76
CA LEU A 76 -38.01 -4.43 12.76
C LEU A 76 -37.45 -3.91 14.10
N ALA A 77 -36.67 -2.82 14.11
CA ALA A 77 -35.86 -2.45 15.27
C ALA A 77 -36.68 -2.12 16.53
N LYS A 78 -37.83 -1.44 16.35
CA LYS A 78 -38.71 -0.98 17.44
C LYS A 78 -39.27 -2.11 18.30
N ASP A 79 -39.40 -3.32 17.75
CA ASP A 79 -39.91 -4.52 18.43
C ASP A 79 -38.81 -5.50 18.87
N ARG A 80 -37.54 -5.21 18.56
CA ARG A 80 -36.41 -6.15 18.70
C ARG A 80 -35.25 -5.68 19.57
N THR A 81 -35.05 -4.37 19.74
CA THR A 81 -33.98 -3.81 20.58
C THR A 81 -34.46 -2.68 21.50
N ASN A 82 -33.67 -2.40 22.53
CA ASN A 82 -33.78 -1.22 23.39
C ASN A 82 -32.53 -0.32 23.32
N SER A 83 -31.59 -0.59 22.40
CA SER A 83 -30.38 0.22 22.19
C SER A 83 -30.73 1.60 21.63
N PRO A 84 -30.45 2.71 22.35
CA PRO A 84 -30.81 4.04 21.87
C PRO A 84 -30.10 4.46 20.58
N GLY A 85 -28.88 3.96 20.35
CA GLY A 85 -28.12 4.21 19.12
C GLY A 85 -28.76 3.56 17.90
N VAL A 86 -29.10 2.27 18.01
CA VAL A 86 -29.74 1.49 16.93
C VAL A 86 -31.15 2.01 16.64
N LEU A 87 -31.92 2.40 17.67
CA LEU A 87 -33.25 2.97 17.49
C LEU A 87 -33.22 4.36 16.81
N ASP A 88 -32.21 5.20 17.08
CA ASP A 88 -32.05 6.49 16.40
C ASP A 88 -31.52 6.33 14.96
N ALA A 89 -30.64 5.36 14.70
CA ALA A 89 -30.21 5.02 13.34
C ALA A 89 -31.38 4.50 12.49
N SER A 90 -32.08 3.46 12.97
CA SER A 90 -33.28 2.90 12.33
C SER A 90 -34.35 3.95 12.01
N GLY A 91 -34.59 4.90 12.94
CA GLY A 91 -35.58 5.95 12.74
C GLY A 91 -35.16 7.06 11.76
N ARG A 92 -33.87 7.15 11.41
CA ARG A 92 -33.36 8.05 10.36
C ARG A 92 -33.46 7.40 8.98
N ILE A 93 -32.97 6.16 8.85
CA ILE A 93 -33.08 5.33 7.64
C ILE A 93 -34.55 5.23 7.16
N GLU A 94 -35.50 5.06 8.09
CA GLU A 94 -36.94 5.02 7.77
C GLU A 94 -37.47 6.33 7.18
N ALA A 95 -36.82 7.47 7.47
CA ALA A 95 -37.22 8.80 7.00
C ALA A 95 -36.48 9.20 5.71
N SER A 96 -35.14 9.08 5.67
CA SER A 96 -34.30 9.43 4.51
C SER A 96 -34.72 8.64 3.28
N GLN A 97 -34.68 7.30 3.37
CA GLN A 97 -34.89 6.44 2.19
C GLN A 97 -36.34 6.46 1.68
N ALA A 98 -37.31 6.84 2.53
CA ALA A 98 -38.68 7.06 2.10
C ALA A 98 -38.84 8.34 1.23
N ASP A 99 -38.11 9.40 1.57
CA ASP A 99 -38.11 10.66 0.79
C ASP A 99 -37.28 10.50 -0.52
N GLU A 100 -36.19 9.73 -0.50
CA GLU A 100 -35.38 9.41 -1.69
C GLU A 100 -36.14 8.57 -2.73
N ILE A 101 -36.91 7.56 -2.30
CA ILE A 101 -37.82 6.81 -3.19
C ILE A 101 -38.85 7.74 -3.85
N ALA A 102 -39.36 8.74 -3.12
CA ALA A 102 -40.30 9.71 -3.67
C ALA A 102 -39.63 10.62 -4.72
N PHE A 103 -38.37 11.05 -4.49
CA PHE A 103 -37.57 11.77 -5.46
C PHE A 103 -37.35 10.96 -6.74
N MET A 104 -36.85 9.72 -6.64
CA MET A 104 -36.55 8.88 -7.81
C MET A 104 -37.80 8.62 -8.67
N THR A 105 -38.93 8.34 -8.00
CA THR A 105 -40.24 8.19 -8.66
C THR A 105 -40.61 9.44 -9.48
N GLN A 106 -40.38 10.63 -8.92
CA GLN A 106 -40.65 11.90 -9.60
C GLN A 106 -39.65 12.18 -10.73
N TRP A 107 -38.36 11.84 -10.54
CA TRP A 107 -37.28 12.05 -11.51
C TRP A 107 -37.53 11.31 -12.82
N LEU A 108 -37.95 10.03 -12.75
CA LEU A 108 -38.36 9.22 -13.90
C LEU A 108 -39.65 9.74 -14.53
N THR A 109 -40.67 10.02 -13.72
CA THR A 109 -42.00 10.45 -14.19
C THR A 109 -41.95 11.76 -15.00
N VAL A 110 -41.11 12.72 -14.60
CA VAL A 110 -40.95 14.01 -15.29
C VAL A 110 -40.23 13.86 -16.64
N ARG A 111 -39.33 12.88 -16.78
CA ARG A 111 -38.57 12.60 -18.00
C ARG A 111 -39.29 11.67 -18.98
N GLY A 112 -40.38 11.04 -18.54
CA GLY A 112 -41.21 10.14 -19.36
C GLY A 112 -40.71 8.69 -19.41
N GLU A 113 -39.72 8.36 -18.57
CA GLU A 113 -39.16 7.03 -18.44
C GLU A 113 -40.10 6.09 -17.65
N PRO A 114 -40.07 4.77 -17.92
CA PRO A 114 -40.96 3.84 -17.26
C PRO A 114 -40.59 3.66 -15.78
N LEU A 115 -41.60 3.72 -14.91
CA LEU A 115 -41.49 3.23 -13.54
C LEU A 115 -41.53 1.69 -13.55
N ILE A 116 -40.60 1.06 -12.82
CA ILE A 116 -40.65 -0.39 -12.59
C ILE A 116 -41.87 -0.70 -11.73
N ASN A 117 -42.73 -1.60 -12.23
CA ASN A 117 -43.99 -1.94 -11.59
C ASN A 117 -43.74 -3.05 -10.55
N GLN A 118 -43.90 -2.76 -9.25
CA GLN A 118 -43.62 -3.64 -8.10
C GLN A 118 -44.44 -4.97 -8.04
N LEU A 119 -45.17 -5.33 -9.10
CA LEU A 119 -46.12 -6.46 -9.15
C LEU A 119 -45.67 -7.63 -10.04
N HIS A 120 -44.49 -7.56 -10.67
CA HIS A 120 -43.96 -8.63 -11.53
C HIS A 120 -42.45 -8.91 -11.30
N ALA A 121 -42.02 -8.95 -10.04
CA ALA A 121 -40.66 -9.35 -9.65
C ALA A 121 -40.44 -10.88 -9.58
N ASP A 122 -41.32 -11.68 -10.20
CA ASP A 122 -41.34 -13.16 -10.11
C ASP A 122 -40.82 -13.88 -11.37
N ASP A 123 -40.53 -13.19 -12.48
CA ASP A 123 -40.17 -13.84 -13.77
C ASP A 123 -39.06 -13.13 -14.59
N HIS A 124 -38.26 -12.30 -13.92
CA HIS A 124 -36.98 -11.80 -14.45
C HIS A 124 -35.83 -12.29 -13.56
N GLN A 125 -34.71 -12.60 -14.19
CA GLN A 125 -33.62 -13.40 -13.61
C GLN A 125 -33.07 -12.78 -12.32
N HIS A 126 -32.69 -13.63 -11.37
CA HIS A 126 -32.11 -13.25 -10.08
C HIS A 126 -30.78 -12.49 -10.24
N HIS A 127 -30.86 -11.19 -10.53
CA HIS A 127 -29.77 -10.27 -10.26
C HIS A 127 -29.82 -9.91 -8.78
N VAL A 128 -28.87 -10.46 -8.01
CA VAL A 128 -28.58 -9.95 -6.67
C VAL A 128 -27.97 -8.57 -6.88
N MET A 129 -28.69 -7.52 -6.48
CA MET A 129 -28.11 -6.17 -6.46
C MET A 129 -27.13 -6.07 -5.29
N MET A 130 -26.11 -5.24 -5.44
CA MET A 130 -25.02 -5.10 -4.48
C MET A 130 -25.58 -4.66 -3.11
N GLY A 131 -24.97 -5.14 -2.01
CA GLY A 131 -25.41 -4.89 -0.63
C GLY A 131 -26.70 -5.56 -0.14
N MET A 132 -27.59 -6.03 -1.02
CA MET A 132 -28.91 -6.54 -0.61
C MET A 132 -28.84 -7.78 0.29
N ALA A 133 -29.51 -7.72 1.45
CA ALA A 133 -29.68 -8.84 2.35
C ALA A 133 -30.50 -9.97 1.71
N THR A 134 -29.96 -11.18 1.74
CA THR A 134 -30.62 -12.39 1.23
C THR A 134 -31.89 -12.74 2.03
N PRO A 135 -32.83 -13.51 1.47
CA PRO A 135 -34.01 -13.99 2.21
C PRO A 135 -33.68 -14.75 3.50
N ALA A 136 -32.51 -15.40 3.56
CA ALA A 136 -32.00 -16.09 4.75
C ALA A 136 -31.48 -15.12 5.82
N GLN A 137 -30.67 -14.12 5.44
CA GLN A 137 -30.23 -13.05 6.34
C GLN A 137 -31.44 -12.25 6.88
N MET A 138 -32.40 -11.90 6.03
CA MET A 138 -33.64 -11.24 6.44
C MET A 138 -34.48 -12.10 7.40
N GLN A 139 -34.41 -13.43 7.31
CA GLN A 139 -35.07 -14.30 8.29
C GLN A 139 -34.30 -14.36 9.61
N SER A 140 -32.96 -14.44 9.57
CA SER A 140 -32.10 -14.37 10.75
C SER A 140 -32.31 -13.06 11.54
N LEU A 141 -32.40 -11.92 10.83
CA LEU A 141 -32.68 -10.61 11.42
C LEU A 141 -34.06 -10.55 12.08
N ARG A 142 -35.09 -11.16 11.45
CA ARG A 142 -36.44 -11.25 12.05
C ARG A 142 -36.49 -12.08 13.32
N ASP A 143 -35.63 -13.09 13.46
CA ASP A 143 -35.63 -14.02 14.59
C ASP A 143 -34.70 -13.58 15.75
N ALA A 144 -33.78 -12.64 15.50
CA ALA A 144 -32.85 -12.07 16.50
C ALA A 144 -33.51 -11.06 17.46
N THR A 145 -32.93 -10.87 18.65
CA THR A 145 -33.35 -9.87 19.66
C THR A 145 -32.17 -9.34 20.48
N GLY A 146 -32.25 -8.12 21.02
CA GLY A 146 -31.22 -7.55 21.90
C GLY A 146 -29.90 -7.27 21.19
N SER A 147 -28.76 -7.51 21.85
CA SER A 147 -27.42 -7.28 21.28
C SER A 147 -27.17 -8.06 19.98
N ASP A 148 -27.79 -9.23 19.84
CA ASP A 148 -27.64 -10.07 18.65
C ASP A 148 -28.45 -9.49 17.49
N PHE A 149 -29.60 -8.86 17.78
CA PHE A 149 -30.31 -8.03 16.81
C PHE A 149 -29.51 -6.76 16.49
N ASP A 150 -28.93 -6.08 17.48
CA ASP A 150 -28.14 -4.87 17.25
C ASP A 150 -26.97 -5.14 16.29
N ARG A 151 -26.21 -6.22 16.52
CA ARG A 151 -25.12 -6.63 15.62
C ARG A 151 -25.63 -7.02 14.23
N HIS A 152 -26.66 -7.87 14.13
CA HIS A 152 -27.21 -8.27 12.82
C HIS A 152 -27.81 -7.08 12.05
N PHE A 153 -28.50 -6.16 12.73
CA PHE A 153 -29.09 -4.97 12.14
C PHE A 153 -28.02 -4.01 11.63
N LEU A 154 -27.02 -3.69 12.46
CA LEU A 154 -25.92 -2.82 12.08
C LEU A 154 -25.14 -3.43 10.90
N SER A 155 -24.70 -4.68 10.98
CA SER A 155 -23.95 -5.32 9.89
C SER A 155 -24.73 -5.43 8.58
N LEU A 156 -26.02 -5.82 8.62
CA LEU A 156 -26.82 -5.92 7.39
C LEU A 156 -27.15 -4.55 6.79
N MET A 157 -27.39 -3.53 7.63
CA MET A 157 -27.67 -2.18 7.14
C MET A 157 -26.41 -1.48 6.63
N ILE A 158 -25.24 -1.71 7.26
CA ILE A 158 -23.93 -1.29 6.74
C ILE A 158 -23.71 -1.88 5.35
N THR A 159 -23.78 -3.20 5.19
CA THR A 159 -23.54 -3.84 3.89
C THR A 159 -24.57 -3.44 2.83
N HIS A 160 -25.81 -3.19 3.23
CA HIS A 160 -26.81 -2.61 2.35
C HIS A 160 -26.41 -1.19 1.90
N HIS A 161 -26.06 -0.30 2.81
CA HIS A 161 -25.61 1.06 2.47
C HIS A 161 -24.31 1.06 1.65
N GLU A 162 -23.34 0.17 1.93
CA GLU A 162 -22.14 -0.05 1.11
C GLU A 162 -22.53 -0.39 -0.35
N GLY A 163 -23.54 -1.25 -0.54
CA GLY A 163 -24.08 -1.57 -1.86
C GLY A 163 -24.73 -0.38 -2.58
N ALA A 164 -25.36 0.55 -1.84
CA ALA A 164 -25.86 1.80 -2.42
C ALA A 164 -24.71 2.70 -2.89
N LEU A 165 -23.61 2.79 -2.13
CA LEU A 165 -22.41 3.53 -2.53
C LEU A 165 -21.75 2.91 -3.76
N GLU A 166 -21.58 1.58 -3.80
CA GLU A 166 -21.01 0.86 -4.94
C GLU A 166 -21.90 1.00 -6.19
N MET A 167 -23.23 1.09 -6.03
CA MET A 167 -24.16 1.41 -7.12
C MET A 167 -24.02 2.86 -7.62
N VAL A 168 -23.70 3.83 -6.76
CA VAL A 168 -23.37 5.20 -7.18
C VAL A 168 -22.00 5.24 -7.85
N GLU A 169 -20.98 4.58 -7.31
CA GLU A 169 -19.65 4.46 -7.90
C GLU A 169 -19.74 3.85 -9.31
N THR A 170 -20.42 2.71 -9.46
CA THR A 170 -20.68 2.04 -10.75
C THR A 170 -21.41 2.94 -11.75
N LEU A 171 -22.30 3.82 -11.28
CA LEU A 171 -22.89 4.87 -12.13
C LEU A 171 -21.79 5.85 -12.55
N MET A 172 -21.08 6.48 -11.61
CA MET A 172 -20.06 7.53 -11.84
C MET A 172 -18.90 7.08 -12.74
N GLU A 173 -18.58 5.78 -12.75
CA GLU A 173 -17.60 5.18 -13.67
C GLU A 173 -18.05 5.19 -15.14
N GLN A 174 -19.36 5.21 -15.42
CA GLN A 174 -19.84 5.19 -16.80
C GLN A 174 -19.46 6.49 -17.50
N PRO A 175 -18.89 6.45 -18.73
CA PRO A 175 -18.37 7.63 -19.41
C PRO A 175 -19.48 8.67 -19.67
N GLY A 176 -19.62 9.64 -18.77
CA GLY A 176 -20.64 10.68 -18.80
C GLY A 176 -21.81 10.50 -17.81
N ALA A 177 -21.76 9.60 -16.83
CA ALA A 177 -22.84 9.59 -15.86
C ALA A 177 -22.89 10.86 -14.98
N ALA A 178 -24.09 11.17 -14.49
CA ALA A 178 -24.46 12.12 -13.45
C ALA A 178 -24.04 13.59 -13.68
N TYR A 179 -24.22 14.15 -14.89
CA TYR A 179 -24.12 15.61 -15.09
C TYR A 179 -25.46 16.32 -15.37
N ASP A 180 -26.60 15.64 -15.21
CA ASP A 180 -27.84 16.33 -14.84
C ASP A 180 -27.66 16.84 -13.41
N PRO A 181 -27.67 18.17 -13.14
CA PRO A 181 -27.29 18.68 -11.82
C PRO A 181 -28.20 18.22 -10.68
N THR A 182 -29.44 17.84 -10.98
CA THR A 182 -30.40 17.34 -9.99
C THR A 182 -30.21 15.83 -9.73
N LEU A 183 -29.72 15.06 -10.72
CA LEU A 183 -29.21 13.71 -10.48
C LEU A 183 -27.88 13.73 -9.72
N PHE A 184 -26.98 14.66 -10.04
CA PHE A 184 -25.72 14.84 -9.35
C PHE A 184 -25.94 15.23 -7.87
N GLU A 185 -26.82 16.19 -7.61
CA GLU A 185 -27.23 16.58 -6.25
C GLU A 185 -27.83 15.38 -5.50
N PHE A 186 -28.72 14.59 -6.12
CA PHE A 186 -29.32 13.40 -5.50
C PHE A 186 -28.34 12.25 -5.24
N THR A 187 -27.43 11.95 -6.18
CA THR A 187 -26.38 10.94 -5.97
C THR A 187 -25.38 11.39 -4.92
N THR A 188 -25.09 12.70 -4.87
CA THR A 188 -24.31 13.34 -3.81
C THR A 188 -25.04 13.24 -2.46
N ASP A 189 -26.36 13.43 -2.41
CA ASP A 189 -27.16 13.29 -1.18
C ASP A 189 -27.19 11.85 -0.69
N ILE A 190 -27.42 10.86 -1.58
CA ILE A 190 -27.29 9.42 -1.26
C ILE A 190 -25.91 9.15 -0.67
N VAL A 191 -24.83 9.53 -1.36
CA VAL A 191 -23.47 9.28 -0.88
C VAL A 191 -23.28 9.90 0.50
N ASN A 192 -23.54 11.19 0.64
CA ASN A 192 -23.39 11.93 1.89
C ASN A 192 -24.19 11.33 3.06
N ASP A 193 -25.45 10.94 2.86
CA ASP A 193 -26.30 10.51 3.98
C ASP A 193 -26.14 9.01 4.27
N GLN A 194 -25.93 8.16 3.27
CA GLN A 194 -25.58 6.75 3.49
C GLN A 194 -24.19 6.62 4.14
N GLU A 195 -23.19 7.41 3.74
CA GLU A 195 -21.87 7.45 4.39
C GLU A 195 -21.97 7.87 5.86
N LYS A 196 -22.72 8.93 6.19
CA LYS A 196 -22.95 9.33 7.59
C LYS A 196 -23.72 8.29 8.41
N GLU A 197 -24.63 7.56 7.77
CA GLU A 197 -25.34 6.46 8.42
C GLU A 197 -24.42 5.24 8.65
N ILE A 198 -23.56 4.90 7.67
CA ILE A 198 -22.46 3.93 7.81
C ILE A 198 -21.52 4.35 8.94
N GLU A 199 -20.85 5.50 8.84
CA GLU A 199 -19.91 6.04 9.84
C GLU A 199 -20.47 5.92 11.27
N ARG A 200 -21.74 6.28 11.45
CA ARG A 200 -22.41 6.20 12.73
C ARG A 200 -22.71 4.77 13.18
N MET A 201 -23.11 3.88 12.28
CA MET A 201 -23.30 2.46 12.57
C MET A 201 -21.97 1.76 12.89
N HIS A 202 -20.87 2.14 12.23
CA HIS A 202 -19.51 1.70 12.54
C HIS A 202 -19.04 2.22 13.89
N GLY A 203 -19.23 3.50 14.21
CA GLY A 203 -18.89 4.06 15.52
C GLY A 203 -19.63 3.36 16.68
N LEU A 204 -20.87 2.91 16.46
CA LEU A 204 -21.62 2.09 17.42
C LEU A 204 -21.06 0.66 17.56
N LEU A 205 -20.37 0.14 16.54
CA LEU A 205 -19.83 -1.21 16.48
C LEU A 205 -18.38 -1.27 17.02
N VAL A 206 -17.55 -0.29 16.64
CA VAL A 206 -16.16 -0.08 17.10
C VAL A 206 -16.12 0.35 18.57
N GLY A 207 -17.10 1.15 19.03
CA GLY A 207 -17.30 1.53 20.44
C GLY A 207 -17.60 0.36 21.41
N LEU A 208 -17.47 -0.88 20.95
CA LEU A 208 -17.54 -2.12 21.74
C LEU A 208 -16.17 -2.81 21.90
N SER A 209 -15.09 -2.23 21.36
CA SER A 209 -13.71 -2.74 21.45
C SER A 209 -12.96 -2.20 22.69
N ASP A 210 -12.01 -2.99 23.21
CA ASP A 210 -11.09 -2.62 24.28
C ASP A 210 -9.64 -2.35 23.77
N ASP A 211 -9.36 -2.50 22.46
CA ASP A 211 -8.02 -2.24 21.89
C ASP A 211 -7.76 -0.72 21.80
N PRO A 212 -6.62 -0.19 22.32
CA PRO A 212 -6.33 1.24 22.33
C PRO A 212 -6.19 1.88 20.94
N ARG A 213 -6.06 1.09 19.87
CA ARG A 213 -6.03 1.57 18.47
C ARG A 213 -7.41 1.98 17.95
N ALA A 214 -8.47 1.36 18.45
CA ALA A 214 -9.83 1.46 17.90
C ALA A 214 -10.50 2.86 18.03
N HIS A 215 -9.86 3.82 18.69
CA HIS A 215 -10.46 5.12 19.04
C HIS A 215 -9.53 6.32 18.77
N LEU A 216 -8.48 6.14 17.97
CA LEU A 216 -7.50 7.18 17.69
C LEU A 216 -8.13 8.33 16.87
N ALA A 217 -8.02 9.56 17.36
CA ALA A 217 -8.49 10.73 16.61
C ALA A 217 -7.70 10.95 15.31
N ALA A 218 -8.41 11.30 14.23
CA ALA A 218 -7.83 11.57 12.92
C ALA A 218 -6.97 12.84 12.86
N GLY A 219 -6.07 12.92 11.88
CA GLY A 219 -5.28 14.10 11.55
C GLY A 219 -4.04 13.83 10.69
N LEU A 220 -3.75 14.72 9.73
CA LEU A 220 -2.61 14.55 8.82
C LEU A 220 -1.25 14.55 9.54
N TYR A 221 -1.03 15.41 10.55
CA TYR A 221 0.24 15.48 11.29
C TYR A 221 0.07 15.48 12.82
N ASP A 222 -1.17 15.45 13.29
CA ASP A 222 -1.58 15.57 14.70
C ASP A 222 -2.68 14.56 15.09
N ALA A 223 -2.86 13.49 14.30
CA ALA A 223 -3.63 12.31 14.71
C ALA A 223 -3.16 11.79 16.08
N GLU A 224 -4.08 11.17 16.82
CA GLU A 224 -3.73 10.42 18.01
C GLU A 224 -2.94 9.16 17.60
N GLU A 225 -2.01 8.74 18.46
CA GLU A 225 -1.08 7.65 18.16
C GLU A 225 -1.08 6.61 19.29
N ALA A 226 -1.15 5.33 18.94
CA ALA A 226 -0.92 4.22 19.86
C ALA A 226 0.47 3.64 19.62
N ILE A 227 1.26 3.43 20.68
CA ILE A 227 2.61 2.87 20.57
C ILE A 227 2.89 1.88 21.69
N TRP A 228 3.30 0.66 21.32
CA TRP A 228 3.58 -0.42 22.25
C TRP A 228 4.93 -1.08 21.97
N HIS A 229 5.77 -1.15 23.02
CA HIS A 229 7.16 -1.64 22.98
C HIS A 229 8.10 -0.98 21.94
N LEU A 230 7.73 0.20 21.42
CA LEU A 230 8.56 1.00 20.51
C LEU A 230 8.87 2.39 21.07
N GLU A 231 9.94 2.99 20.55
CA GLU A 231 10.21 4.43 20.60
C GLU A 231 10.14 5.00 19.19
N LYS A 232 9.52 6.17 19.03
CA LYS A 232 9.63 6.96 17.81
C LYS A 232 10.85 7.86 17.91
N VAL A 233 11.85 7.60 17.06
CA VAL A 233 13.17 8.25 17.06
C VAL A 233 13.15 9.50 16.20
N ALA A 234 12.54 9.44 15.02
CA ALA A 234 12.46 10.56 14.09
C ALA A 234 11.14 10.54 13.29
N VAL A 235 10.71 11.73 12.86
CA VAL A 235 9.59 11.94 11.93
C VAL A 235 10.04 12.97 10.91
N LEU A 236 9.97 12.63 9.62
CA LEU A 236 10.30 13.49 8.50
C LEU A 236 9.06 13.64 7.62
N THR A 237 8.62 14.88 7.39
CA THR A 237 7.59 15.17 6.39
C THR A 237 8.15 15.01 4.97
N LYS A 238 7.31 14.68 3.98
CA LYS A 238 7.72 14.65 2.57
C LYS A 238 8.46 15.93 2.13
N PRO A 239 9.51 15.84 1.30
CA PRO A 239 10.24 17.00 0.82
C PRO A 239 9.45 17.80 -0.23
N PRO A 240 9.75 19.10 -0.41
CA PRO A 240 9.10 19.93 -1.43
C PRO A 240 9.24 19.35 -2.84
N GLY A 241 8.13 19.26 -3.57
CA GLY A 241 8.06 18.62 -4.89
C GLY A 241 7.60 17.16 -4.86
N PHE A 242 7.38 16.59 -3.67
CA PHE A 242 6.80 15.26 -3.45
C PHE A 242 5.44 15.33 -2.73
N TYR A 243 4.73 16.44 -2.84
CA TYR A 243 3.33 16.62 -2.40
C TYR A 243 2.78 17.90 -3.05
N ASP A 244 1.45 18.06 -3.09
CA ASP A 244 0.82 19.34 -3.43
C ASP A 244 0.69 20.22 -2.16
N PRO A 245 1.34 21.39 -2.07
CA PRO A 245 1.19 22.29 -0.92
C PRO A 245 -0.22 22.87 -0.75
N ALA A 246 -1.07 22.81 -1.78
CA ALA A 246 -2.48 23.20 -1.70
C ALA A 246 -3.40 22.05 -1.23
N ASN A 247 -2.94 20.81 -1.35
CA ASN A 247 -3.67 19.61 -0.94
C ASN A 247 -2.72 18.55 -0.35
N PRO A 248 -2.10 18.80 0.82
CA PRO A 248 -1.05 17.95 1.37
C PRO A 248 -1.56 16.58 1.88
N ALA A 249 -2.88 16.43 2.02
CA ALA A 249 -3.54 15.16 2.35
C ALA A 249 -4.06 14.41 1.11
N GLU A 250 -3.86 14.93 -0.10
CA GLU A 250 -4.38 14.37 -1.36
C GLU A 250 -5.92 14.14 -1.37
N LEU A 251 -6.67 14.96 -0.62
CA LEU A 251 -8.14 14.92 -0.51
C LEU A 251 -8.86 15.10 -1.86
N PRO A 252 -10.08 14.52 -2.03
CA PRO A 252 -10.91 14.75 -3.21
C PRO A 252 -11.21 16.23 -3.47
N ALA A 253 -11.22 16.63 -4.75
CA ALA A 253 -11.24 18.04 -5.17
C ALA A 253 -12.54 18.81 -4.86
N ALA A 254 -13.58 18.16 -4.35
CA ALA A 254 -14.95 18.70 -4.25
C ALA A 254 -15.11 19.92 -3.32
N ARG A 255 -14.19 20.15 -2.37
CA ARG A 255 -14.33 21.17 -1.31
C ARG A 255 -13.66 22.53 -1.60
N PHE A 256 -13.01 22.74 -2.75
CA PHE A 256 -12.26 23.98 -3.04
C PHE A 256 -13.00 25.10 -3.81
N MET A 257 -14.29 24.93 -4.16
CA MET A 257 -15.09 25.99 -4.80
C MET A 257 -15.62 27.06 -3.82
N VAL A 258 -14.72 27.79 -3.16
CA VAL A 258 -15.08 29.08 -2.55
C VAL A 258 -15.08 30.15 -3.65
N PRO A 259 -16.19 30.88 -3.89
CA PRO A 259 -16.20 31.96 -4.87
C PRO A 259 -15.19 33.04 -4.48
N ALA A 260 -14.31 33.41 -5.42
CA ALA A 260 -13.38 34.51 -5.21
C ALA A 260 -14.14 35.80 -4.84
N PRO A 261 -13.65 36.60 -3.88
CA PRO A 261 -14.38 37.76 -3.38
C PRO A 261 -14.62 38.78 -4.51
N ILE A 262 -15.89 39.10 -4.74
CA ILE A 262 -16.31 40.08 -5.75
C ILE A 262 -15.70 41.43 -5.37
N ALA A 263 -14.84 41.96 -6.24
CA ALA A 263 -14.24 43.27 -6.04
C ALA A 263 -15.29 44.39 -6.11
N ASP A 264 -15.31 45.28 -5.13
CA ASP A 264 -16.22 46.42 -5.06
C ASP A 264 -16.16 47.30 -6.33
N VAL A 265 -17.20 47.23 -7.15
CA VAL A 265 -17.50 48.28 -8.15
C VAL A 265 -18.53 49.22 -7.54
N ALA A 266 -18.03 50.28 -6.91
CA ALA A 266 -18.87 51.30 -6.31
C ALA A 266 -19.80 51.97 -7.35
N HIS A 267 -21.11 51.91 -7.10
CA HIS A 267 -22.07 52.82 -7.70
C HIS A 267 -22.99 53.39 -6.62
N GLU A 268 -22.76 54.66 -6.29
CA GLU A 268 -23.60 55.45 -5.40
C GLU A 268 -24.99 55.70 -6.04
N VAL A 269 -26.07 55.34 -5.36
CA VAL A 269 -27.37 56.01 -5.48
C VAL A 269 -27.99 56.14 -4.08
N GLU A 270 -28.57 57.31 -3.79
CA GLU A 270 -28.95 57.75 -2.44
C GLU A 270 -30.24 57.10 -1.87
N ALA A 271 -30.44 57.32 -0.56
CA ALA A 271 -31.48 56.72 0.28
C ALA A 271 -32.93 57.23 0.03
N GLY A 272 -33.92 56.43 0.44
CA GLY A 272 -35.35 56.77 0.34
C GLY A 272 -36.29 55.97 1.28
N THR A 273 -36.28 56.33 2.56
CA THR A 273 -37.26 56.05 3.65
C THR A 273 -38.59 55.30 3.36
N ASP A 274 -38.76 54.14 4.00
CA ASP A 274 -39.81 53.76 4.97
C ASP A 274 -41.27 54.23 4.80
N HIS A 275 -42.25 53.29 4.69
CA HIS A 275 -43.53 53.33 5.44
C HIS A 275 -44.44 52.06 5.36
N HIS A 276 -44.63 51.42 6.53
CA HIS A 276 -45.91 50.95 7.15
C HIS A 276 -46.82 49.83 6.56
N MET A 277 -46.99 48.76 7.38
CA MET A 277 -48.22 48.00 7.81
C MET A 277 -49.50 48.03 6.91
N HIS A 278 -50.24 46.93 6.62
CA HIS A 278 -50.72 45.84 7.51
C HIS A 278 -51.52 44.73 6.72
N GLN A 279 -51.62 43.52 7.30
CA GLN A 279 -52.78 42.56 7.30
C GLN A 279 -53.28 41.80 6.02
N SER A 280 -52.91 40.52 5.93
CA SER A 280 -53.75 39.27 5.92
C SER A 280 -55.13 39.20 5.23
N ALA A 281 -55.36 38.16 4.38
CA ALA A 281 -56.16 36.93 4.70
C ALA A 281 -56.81 36.19 3.48
N GLU A 282 -57.05 34.86 3.65
CA GLU A 282 -58.05 33.97 2.96
C GLU A 282 -57.93 33.64 1.44
N HIS A 283 -58.56 32.61 0.85
CA HIS A 283 -58.83 31.17 1.13
C HIS A 283 -59.68 30.56 -0.04
N GLU A 284 -59.73 29.22 -0.17
CA GLU A 284 -60.74 28.36 -0.89
C GLU A 284 -60.40 27.62 -2.23
N LYS A 285 -61.17 26.54 -2.49
CA LYS A 285 -60.92 25.36 -3.38
C LYS A 285 -62.02 25.23 -4.50
N PRO A 286 -62.51 24.04 -4.95
CA PRO A 286 -61.93 22.80 -5.53
C PRO A 286 -62.62 22.30 -6.86
N GLY A 287 -62.15 21.18 -7.48
CA GLY A 287 -63.10 20.10 -7.90
C GLY A 287 -62.87 19.18 -9.15
N LYS A 288 -62.83 17.84 -8.88
CA LYS A 288 -63.44 16.67 -9.62
C LYS A 288 -62.91 16.18 -11.02
N ILE A 289 -63.17 14.94 -11.54
CA ILE A 289 -63.25 13.52 -11.02
C ILE A 289 -63.68 12.51 -12.16
N ILE A 290 -63.09 11.28 -12.25
CA ILE A 290 -63.37 10.05 -13.11
C ILE A 290 -63.29 10.17 -14.67
N GLN A 291 -63.13 9.11 -15.53
CA GLN A 291 -63.40 7.66 -15.42
C GLN A 291 -62.56 6.71 -16.36
N GLN A 292 -62.49 5.41 -16.02
CA GLN A 292 -61.82 4.29 -16.75
C GLN A 292 -62.70 3.62 -17.84
N ALA A 293 -62.08 2.89 -18.79
CA ALA A 293 -62.61 1.66 -19.44
C ALA A 293 -61.49 0.84 -20.16
N GLN A 294 -61.77 -0.42 -20.54
CA GLN A 294 -60.81 -1.52 -20.85
C GLN A 294 -60.76 -1.98 -22.35
N PRO A 295 -59.91 -2.97 -22.75
CA PRO A 295 -59.52 -3.26 -24.14
C PRO A 295 -60.14 -4.53 -24.80
N ASP A 296 -59.89 -4.73 -26.11
CA ASP A 296 -60.03 -5.94 -26.96
C ASP A 296 -59.07 -5.78 -28.20
N ASP A 297 -58.65 -6.75 -29.03
CA ASP A 297 -58.03 -8.11 -28.86
C ASP A 297 -57.44 -8.63 -30.22
N ILE A 298 -56.50 -9.62 -30.25
CA ILE A 298 -56.06 -10.51 -31.39
C ILE A 298 -55.32 -9.85 -32.61
N ASP A 299 -54.17 -10.30 -33.17
CA ASP A 299 -53.81 -11.62 -33.76
C ASP A 299 -52.28 -11.84 -34.03
N GLN A 300 -51.88 -13.07 -34.42
CA GLN A 300 -50.51 -13.55 -34.77
C GLN A 300 -50.30 -13.73 -36.31
N PRO A 301 -49.37 -14.59 -36.83
CA PRO A 301 -47.90 -14.74 -36.68
C PRO A 301 -47.14 -14.70 -38.05
N THR A 302 -45.80 -14.85 -38.09
CA THR A 302 -45.05 -15.97 -38.75
C THR A 302 -43.53 -15.74 -38.93
N GLU A 303 -42.81 -16.83 -39.24
CA GLU A 303 -41.37 -17.08 -39.12
C GLU A 303 -40.48 -16.59 -40.30
N GLY A 304 -39.14 -16.61 -40.13
CA GLY A 304 -38.19 -16.57 -41.25
C GLY A 304 -36.69 -16.55 -40.87
N LEU A 305 -35.99 -17.68 -41.01
CA LEU A 305 -34.52 -17.81 -40.89
C LEU A 305 -33.79 -17.45 -42.20
N GLY A 306 -32.55 -16.92 -42.16
CA GLY A 306 -31.67 -16.97 -43.35
C GLY A 306 -30.43 -16.05 -43.43
N GLN A 307 -29.24 -16.66 -43.24
CA GLN A 307 -27.98 -16.48 -43.98
C GLN A 307 -27.28 -15.11 -44.15
N GLU A 308 -26.09 -15.00 -43.53
CA GLU A 308 -24.74 -15.07 -44.15
C GLU A 308 -24.27 -14.10 -45.28
N GLN A 309 -22.99 -13.70 -45.15
CA GLN A 309 -21.99 -13.29 -46.18
C GLN A 309 -21.71 -11.81 -46.57
N THR A 310 -20.53 -11.35 -46.08
CA THR A 310 -19.42 -10.69 -46.82
C THR A 310 -19.53 -9.25 -47.37
N GLY A 311 -18.40 -8.51 -47.31
CA GLY A 311 -17.86 -7.94 -48.56
C GLY A 311 -17.41 -6.46 -48.63
N THR A 312 -16.30 -6.11 -47.96
CA THR A 312 -15.21 -5.23 -48.46
C THR A 312 -15.48 -3.88 -49.18
N ALA A 313 -14.82 -2.84 -48.63
CA ALA A 313 -13.99 -1.83 -49.33
C ALA A 313 -14.62 -0.69 -50.18
N GLY A 314 -14.73 0.49 -49.56
CA GLY A 314 -13.88 1.66 -49.86
C GLY A 314 -14.03 2.43 -51.18
N LYS A 315 -14.27 3.75 -51.07
CA LYS A 315 -13.58 4.79 -51.86
C LYS A 315 -13.86 6.22 -51.38
N GLU A 316 -12.79 6.99 -51.26
CA GLU A 316 -12.81 8.45 -51.13
C GLU A 316 -13.28 9.13 -52.44
N ASN A 317 -13.86 10.33 -52.36
CA ASN A 317 -13.20 11.50 -52.96
C ASN A 317 -13.72 12.85 -52.40
N SER A 318 -12.83 13.84 -52.36
CA SER A 318 -13.06 15.18 -51.84
C SER A 318 -13.88 16.10 -52.78
N THR A 319 -14.47 17.16 -52.21
CA THR A 319 -14.58 18.47 -52.88
C THR A 319 -14.30 19.59 -51.88
N THR A 320 -13.75 20.70 -52.35
CA THR A 320 -13.08 21.73 -51.54
C THR A 320 -13.70 23.13 -51.65
N ASN A 321 -13.40 23.96 -50.65
CA ASN A 321 -13.46 25.43 -50.60
C ASN A 321 -14.83 26.13 -50.51
N THR A 322 -15.02 26.88 -49.41
CA THR A 322 -14.78 28.34 -49.45
C THR A 322 -14.56 28.90 -48.03
N ALA A 323 -13.62 29.85 -47.88
CA ALA A 323 -13.27 30.46 -46.60
C ALA A 323 -13.99 31.80 -46.38
N GLY A 324 -14.23 32.16 -45.10
CA GLY A 324 -14.97 33.38 -44.75
C GLY A 324 -14.84 33.83 -43.29
N THR A 325 -13.64 34.30 -42.91
CA THR A 325 -13.36 35.19 -41.76
C THR A 325 -13.86 34.77 -40.37
N GLU A 326 -12.97 34.16 -39.59
CA GLU A 326 -13.07 34.09 -38.13
C GLU A 326 -12.31 35.26 -37.47
N SER A 327 -12.85 35.76 -36.36
CA SER A 327 -12.17 36.66 -35.42
C SER A 327 -11.67 35.87 -34.23
N ALA A 328 -10.43 36.09 -33.82
CA ALA A 328 -9.86 35.49 -32.61
C ALA A 328 -10.57 36.02 -31.35
N ASP A 329 -10.87 35.11 -30.42
CA ASP A 329 -10.49 35.15 -28.99
C ASP A 329 -11.38 34.20 -28.17
N GLU A 330 -10.89 33.01 -27.84
CA GLU A 330 -10.66 32.51 -26.47
C GLU A 330 -10.14 31.06 -26.53
N GLN A 331 -9.33 30.66 -25.56
CA GLN A 331 -8.45 29.49 -25.65
C GLN A 331 -9.01 28.26 -24.95
N ASP A 332 -8.88 27.10 -25.58
CA ASP A 332 -9.07 25.78 -24.96
C ASP A 332 -8.28 25.69 -23.63
N LYS A 333 -8.95 25.22 -22.58
CA LYS A 333 -8.27 24.71 -21.38
C LYS A 333 -8.39 23.18 -21.40
N PRO A 334 -7.29 22.43 -21.15
CA PRO A 334 -7.36 20.97 -21.00
C PRO A 334 -8.26 20.58 -19.84
N GLU A 335 -8.61 19.29 -19.74
CA GLU A 335 -9.34 18.74 -18.59
C GLU A 335 -8.44 17.74 -17.83
N ALA A 336 -8.31 17.92 -16.51
CA ALA A 336 -7.45 17.15 -15.61
C ALA A 336 -8.28 16.39 -14.59
N ARG A 337 -8.38 15.09 -14.85
CA ARG A 337 -8.66 14.06 -13.85
C ARG A 337 -7.82 14.31 -12.58
N ALA A 338 -8.41 13.96 -11.44
CA ALA A 338 -7.71 13.93 -10.16
C ALA A 338 -6.44 13.06 -10.24
N PRO A 339 -5.38 13.40 -9.49
CA PRO A 339 -4.13 12.64 -9.51
C PRO A 339 -4.25 11.38 -8.64
N LEU A 340 -4.47 10.22 -9.26
CA LEU A 340 -4.27 8.93 -8.59
C LEU A 340 -2.82 8.82 -8.11
N LEU A 341 -2.63 8.71 -6.77
CA LEU A 341 -1.38 8.35 -6.08
C LEU A 341 -0.12 9.13 -6.51
N SER A 342 -0.28 10.36 -7.01
CA SER A 342 0.74 10.95 -7.89
C SER A 342 2.08 11.28 -7.23
N PHE A 343 2.09 11.31 -5.89
CA PHE A 343 3.24 11.56 -5.03
C PHE A 343 3.45 10.49 -3.95
N SER A 344 2.72 9.37 -3.97
CA SER A 344 2.84 8.31 -2.95
C SER A 344 4.30 7.90 -2.75
N ASN A 345 4.73 7.77 -1.49
CA ASN A 345 6.00 7.12 -1.14
C ASN A 345 5.84 5.61 -1.31
N THR A 346 6.92 4.92 -1.66
CA THR A 346 6.91 3.45 -1.80
C THR A 346 8.09 2.81 -1.04
N ASP A 347 8.65 1.71 -1.53
CA ASP A 347 9.72 0.98 -0.85
C ASP A 347 11.03 1.76 -0.70
N ILE A 348 11.86 1.32 0.25
CA ILE A 348 13.14 1.94 0.60
C ILE A 348 14.30 0.94 0.50
N ALA A 349 15.43 1.42 -0.02
CA ALA A 349 16.68 0.67 -0.12
C ALA A 349 17.79 1.35 0.68
N PHE A 350 18.74 0.56 1.19
CA PHE A 350 19.85 1.04 2.01
C PHE A 350 21.19 0.54 1.49
N TRP A 351 22.21 1.40 1.59
CA TRP A 351 23.61 1.06 1.37
C TRP A 351 24.50 1.86 2.34
N ASP A 352 25.18 1.15 3.25
CA ASP A 352 25.98 1.66 4.36
C ASP A 352 25.24 2.70 5.23
N ASN A 353 25.46 4.00 4.98
CA ASN A 353 24.77 5.09 5.67
C ASN A 353 23.84 5.88 4.75
N ILE A 354 23.53 5.37 3.56
CA ILE A 354 22.62 5.97 2.59
C ILE A 354 21.30 5.21 2.61
N MET A 355 20.21 5.97 2.69
CA MET A 355 18.84 5.47 2.52
C MET A 355 18.23 6.16 1.30
N VAL A 356 17.58 5.41 0.42
CA VAL A 356 16.79 5.96 -0.69
C VAL A 356 15.35 5.53 -0.54
N ALA A 357 14.43 6.49 -0.57
CA ALA A 357 13.00 6.24 -0.55
C ALA A 357 12.38 6.45 -1.94
N GLY A 358 11.69 5.41 -2.42
CA GLY A 358 10.92 5.39 -3.66
C GLY A 358 9.66 6.25 -3.60
N SER A 359 9.15 6.62 -4.77
CA SER A 359 7.89 7.33 -4.92
C SER A 359 7.38 7.30 -6.36
N TYR A 360 6.06 7.41 -6.51
CA TYR A 360 5.39 7.58 -7.80
C TYR A 360 5.90 8.80 -8.60
N HIS A 361 6.49 9.79 -7.91
CA HIS A 361 7.08 11.01 -8.50
C HIS A 361 8.60 10.93 -8.75
N GLY A 362 9.28 9.85 -8.33
CA GLY A 362 10.73 9.69 -8.44
C GLY A 362 11.33 9.06 -7.18
N PHE A 363 12.37 9.66 -6.59
CA PHE A 363 12.96 9.15 -5.35
C PHE A 363 13.71 10.22 -4.54
N ASN A 364 13.93 9.98 -3.25
CA ASN A 364 14.62 10.88 -2.33
C ASN A 364 15.79 10.17 -1.66
N LEU A 365 16.99 10.78 -1.69
CA LEU A 365 18.18 10.23 -1.03
C LEU A 365 18.42 10.93 0.31
N TYR A 366 18.80 10.14 1.31
CA TYR A 366 19.08 10.59 2.67
C TYR A 366 20.41 10.00 3.16
N GLU A 367 21.13 10.77 3.98
CA GLU A 367 22.24 10.29 4.80
C GLU A 367 21.71 9.96 6.20
N LEU A 368 21.98 8.75 6.67
CA LEU A 368 21.72 8.32 8.04
C LEU A 368 22.83 8.86 8.95
N THR A 369 22.45 9.67 9.93
CA THR A 369 23.39 10.24 10.92
C THR A 369 23.77 9.21 12.00
N GLU A 370 24.69 9.56 12.91
CA GLU A 370 25.12 8.67 14.04
C GLU A 370 23.97 8.18 14.95
N LYS A 371 22.79 8.82 14.87
CA LYS A 371 21.58 8.42 15.60
C LYS A 371 20.54 7.68 14.75
N SER A 372 20.89 7.33 13.52
CA SER A 372 19.93 6.83 12.51
C SER A 372 18.81 7.81 12.15
N GLU A 373 18.92 9.09 12.52
CA GLU A 373 18.05 10.17 12.03
C GLU A 373 18.42 10.45 10.56
N PRO A 374 17.50 10.30 9.58
CA PRO A 374 17.77 10.60 8.17
C PRO A 374 17.94 12.10 7.92
N SER A 375 18.85 12.47 7.03
CA SER A 375 19.10 13.84 6.57
C SER A 375 19.03 13.89 5.04
N LEU A 376 18.06 14.62 4.49
CA LEU A 376 17.82 14.69 3.04
C LEU A 376 19.04 15.25 2.29
N LEU A 377 19.58 14.47 1.35
CA LEU A 377 20.68 14.83 0.47
C LEU A 377 20.19 15.44 -0.85
N ALA A 378 19.21 14.81 -1.50
CA ALA A 378 18.66 15.25 -2.79
C ALA A 378 17.28 14.64 -3.05
N SER A 379 16.49 15.35 -3.87
CA SER A 379 15.14 14.95 -4.29
C SER A 379 15.10 14.85 -5.82
N ILE A 380 14.88 13.64 -6.34
CA ILE A 380 14.99 13.33 -7.77
C ILE A 380 13.60 13.17 -8.37
N VAL A 381 13.15 14.18 -9.09
CA VAL A 381 11.85 14.22 -9.76
C VAL A 381 11.96 13.51 -11.10
N CYS A 382 11.34 12.33 -11.21
CA CYS A 382 11.25 11.56 -12.44
C CYS A 382 9.97 10.71 -12.44
N PRO A 383 8.79 11.32 -12.71
CA PRO A 383 7.50 10.63 -12.54
C PRO A 383 7.35 9.37 -13.38
N GLY A 384 6.56 8.43 -12.88
CA GLY A 384 6.31 7.15 -13.53
C GLY A 384 5.44 6.15 -12.76
N GLY A 385 5.12 6.41 -11.49
CA GLY A 385 4.32 5.51 -10.67
C GLY A 385 5.07 4.27 -10.20
N GLN A 386 4.57 3.69 -9.10
CA GLN A 386 5.33 2.77 -8.25
C GLN A 386 6.60 3.47 -7.76
N GLY A 387 7.75 3.22 -8.38
CA GLY A 387 9.00 3.87 -7.98
C GLY A 387 9.74 3.11 -6.89
N ASP A 388 9.49 1.81 -6.75
CA ASP A 388 10.29 0.94 -5.88
C ASP A 388 11.75 0.90 -6.30
N VAL A 389 12.64 0.81 -5.32
CA VAL A 389 14.08 1.03 -5.47
C VAL A 389 14.91 -0.16 -5.01
N SER A 390 15.98 -0.46 -5.74
CA SER A 390 17.12 -1.26 -5.26
C SER A 390 18.43 -0.54 -5.55
N ILE A 391 19.43 -0.76 -4.70
CA ILE A 391 20.80 -0.27 -4.84
C ILE A 391 21.73 -1.46 -5.09
N VAL A 392 22.66 -1.31 -6.03
CA VAL A 392 23.79 -2.25 -6.24
C VAL A 392 25.05 -1.44 -6.53
N GLY A 393 25.89 -1.26 -5.50
CA GLY A 393 27.08 -0.42 -5.59
C GLY A 393 26.71 1.04 -5.90
N HIS A 394 27.11 1.54 -7.07
CA HIS A 394 26.78 2.90 -7.52
C HIS A 394 25.59 2.97 -8.48
N LEU A 395 24.86 1.87 -8.69
CA LEU A 395 23.64 1.85 -9.47
C LEU A 395 22.41 1.82 -8.57
N LEU A 396 21.44 2.68 -8.86
CA LEU A 396 20.08 2.58 -8.36
C LEU A 396 19.16 2.12 -9.49
N ILE A 397 18.32 1.15 -9.17
CA ILE A 397 17.31 0.55 -10.03
C ILE A 397 15.95 1.05 -9.55
N LEU A 398 15.10 1.52 -10.47
CA LEU A 398 13.80 2.12 -10.16
C LEU A 398 12.70 1.49 -11.03
N SER A 399 11.66 0.96 -10.40
CA SER A 399 10.46 0.45 -11.07
C SER A 399 9.57 1.58 -11.59
N VAL A 400 9.00 1.41 -12.78
CA VAL A 400 8.10 2.37 -13.42
C VAL A 400 6.96 1.61 -14.12
N GLU A 401 5.72 1.90 -13.75
CA GLU A 401 4.57 1.18 -14.27
C GLU A 401 3.64 2.03 -15.13
N GLU A 402 3.34 3.25 -14.70
CA GLU A 402 2.22 4.03 -15.23
C GLU A 402 2.47 4.50 -16.66
N THR A 403 1.37 4.62 -17.39
CA THR A 403 1.39 5.12 -18.76
C THR A 403 1.84 6.58 -18.88
N ARG A 404 1.81 7.39 -17.80
CA ARG A 404 2.33 8.77 -17.82
C ARG A 404 3.85 8.89 -17.74
N GLY A 405 4.55 7.79 -17.40
CA GLY A 405 6.01 7.78 -17.32
C GLY A 405 6.67 8.14 -18.64
N ARG A 406 7.77 8.91 -18.58
CA ARG A 406 8.54 9.34 -19.76
C ARG A 406 9.99 8.87 -19.73
N VAL A 407 10.57 8.67 -20.92
CA VAL A 407 11.99 8.27 -21.09
C VAL A 407 12.95 9.35 -20.58
N ASP A 408 12.56 10.62 -20.71
CA ASP A 408 13.33 11.82 -20.37
C ASP A 408 12.98 12.44 -19.00
N CYS A 409 12.25 11.70 -18.15
CA CYS A 409 11.68 12.20 -16.89
C CYS A 409 10.73 13.42 -17.02
N GLY A 410 10.25 13.77 -18.22
CA GLY A 410 9.41 14.95 -18.47
C GLY A 410 8.14 15.03 -17.60
N LEU A 411 7.66 16.24 -17.33
CA LEU A 411 6.50 16.50 -16.44
C LEU A 411 5.19 16.70 -17.21
N GLU A 412 5.28 16.93 -18.52
CA GLU A 412 4.15 17.21 -19.41
C GLU A 412 3.26 15.98 -19.72
N GLY A 413 3.63 14.80 -19.21
CA GLY A 413 2.94 13.52 -19.40
C GLY A 413 2.97 13.00 -20.85
N ILE A 414 2.11 12.03 -21.13
CA ILE A 414 1.88 11.45 -22.46
C ILE A 414 0.38 11.52 -22.78
N ARG A 415 0.04 12.07 -23.96
CA ARG A 415 -1.36 12.35 -24.38
C ARG A 415 -1.94 11.41 -25.44
N GLY A 416 -1.11 10.59 -26.08
CA GLY A 416 -1.57 9.59 -27.06
C GLY A 416 -1.54 8.17 -26.49
N ASP A 417 -2.27 7.26 -27.12
CA ASP A 417 -2.28 5.83 -26.75
C ASP A 417 -0.96 5.12 -27.09
N ILE A 418 -0.29 5.56 -28.16
CA ILE A 418 1.04 5.13 -28.56
C ILE A 418 1.97 6.35 -28.50
N SER A 419 3.11 6.25 -27.81
CA SER A 419 4.14 7.30 -27.84
C SER A 419 5.56 6.76 -27.68
N ALA A 420 6.48 7.24 -28.53
CA ALA A 420 7.91 6.99 -28.41
C ALA A 420 8.55 7.62 -27.16
N ASP A 421 7.89 8.63 -26.57
CA ASP A 421 8.36 9.29 -25.35
C ASP A 421 7.94 8.52 -24.07
N ARG A 422 7.01 7.56 -24.17
CA ARG A 422 6.48 6.81 -23.02
C ARG A 422 7.53 5.84 -22.47
N PHE A 423 7.65 5.76 -21.15
CA PHE A 423 8.46 4.78 -20.45
C PHE A 423 7.63 3.98 -19.44
N ARG A 424 7.74 2.65 -19.50
CA ARG A 424 7.32 1.69 -18.45
C ARG A 424 8.36 0.55 -18.41
N GLY A 425 8.73 0.08 -17.24
CA GLY A 425 9.81 -0.90 -17.04
C GLY A 425 10.82 -0.38 -16.01
N ILE A 426 12.08 -0.75 -16.16
CA ILE A 426 13.13 -0.43 -15.17
C ILE A 426 13.99 0.74 -15.63
N ARG A 427 14.11 1.80 -14.83
CA ARG A 427 15.14 2.85 -14.99
C ARG A 427 16.38 2.51 -14.17
N ILE A 428 17.56 2.90 -14.67
CA ILE A 428 18.84 2.68 -14.00
C ILE A 428 19.56 4.03 -13.88
N PHE A 429 19.93 4.39 -12.66
CA PHE A 429 20.60 5.64 -12.30
C PHE A 429 22.01 5.37 -11.77
N ASP A 430 22.98 6.16 -12.19
CA ASP A 430 24.28 6.29 -11.53
C ASP A 430 24.11 7.27 -10.36
N ILE A 431 24.41 6.78 -9.16
CA ILE A 431 24.34 7.52 -7.89
C ILE A 431 25.73 7.77 -7.27
N SER A 432 26.82 7.66 -8.05
CA SER A 432 28.18 8.00 -7.63
C SER A 432 28.32 9.43 -7.10
N ASP A 433 27.48 10.36 -7.60
CA ASP A 433 27.21 11.66 -6.99
C ASP A 433 25.77 11.66 -6.48
N LEU A 434 25.60 11.41 -5.18
CA LEU A 434 24.31 11.38 -4.48
C LEU A 434 23.52 12.70 -4.58
N THR A 435 24.18 13.81 -4.93
CA THR A 435 23.52 15.13 -5.10
C THR A 435 23.04 15.39 -6.52
N GLN A 436 23.58 14.65 -7.50
CA GLN A 436 23.19 14.74 -8.92
C GLN A 436 23.12 13.36 -9.60
N PRO A 437 22.25 12.43 -9.15
CA PRO A 437 21.96 11.20 -9.86
C PRO A 437 21.65 11.41 -11.35
N ARG A 438 22.09 10.47 -12.18
CA ARG A 438 21.94 10.53 -13.64
C ARG A 438 21.35 9.24 -14.17
N GLN A 439 20.33 9.32 -15.01
CA GLN A 439 19.80 8.14 -15.71
C GLN A 439 20.88 7.66 -16.70
N VAL A 440 21.31 6.41 -16.56
CA VAL A 440 22.40 5.80 -17.37
C VAL A 440 21.94 4.59 -18.16
N GLY A 441 20.81 3.98 -17.77
CA GLY A 441 20.18 2.87 -18.49
C GLY A 441 18.67 2.88 -18.31
N ALA A 442 17.97 2.16 -19.19
CA ALA A 442 16.53 1.97 -19.09
C ALA A 442 16.10 0.73 -19.90
N VAL A 443 15.21 -0.09 -19.34
CA VAL A 443 14.67 -1.30 -19.99
C VAL A 443 13.16 -1.16 -20.11
N GLN A 444 12.66 -1.05 -21.33
CA GLN A 444 11.22 -1.03 -21.62
C GLN A 444 10.66 -2.45 -21.57
N THR A 445 9.58 -2.67 -20.82
CA THR A 445 8.91 -3.97 -20.69
C THR A 445 7.45 -3.90 -21.17
N CYS A 446 6.88 -5.03 -21.58
CA CYS A 446 5.51 -5.07 -22.13
C CYS A 446 4.43 -4.73 -21.11
N ARG A 447 4.69 -4.96 -19.82
CA ARG A 447 3.75 -4.73 -18.72
C ARG A 447 4.19 -3.66 -17.72
N GLY A 448 5.33 -3.02 -17.95
CA GLY A 448 5.95 -2.11 -16.98
C GLY A 448 6.76 -2.85 -15.93
N SER A 449 7.18 -2.12 -14.89
CA SER A 449 7.77 -2.68 -13.68
C SER A 449 6.93 -2.18 -12.52
N HIS A 450 6.25 -3.10 -11.85
CA HIS A 450 5.59 -2.86 -10.59
C HIS A 450 6.65 -2.92 -9.48
N THR A 451 7.19 -4.11 -9.24
CA THR A 451 8.39 -4.35 -8.41
C THR A 451 9.53 -4.96 -9.24
N HIS A 452 10.72 -5.07 -8.63
CA HIS A 452 11.87 -5.77 -9.19
C HIS A 452 12.75 -6.38 -8.10
N SER A 453 13.45 -7.48 -8.41
CA SER A 453 14.27 -8.21 -7.44
C SER A 453 15.69 -8.41 -7.96
N VAL A 454 16.70 -8.00 -7.18
CA VAL A 454 18.12 -8.22 -7.51
C VAL A 454 18.51 -9.67 -7.20
N VAL A 455 18.50 -10.53 -8.22
CA VAL A 455 18.67 -11.98 -8.08
C VAL A 455 20.13 -12.37 -7.87
N ALA A 456 21.03 -11.80 -8.67
CA ALA A 456 22.43 -12.17 -8.66
C ALA A 456 23.34 -11.06 -9.22
N GLY A 457 24.59 -11.10 -8.80
CA GLY A 457 25.68 -10.30 -9.34
C GLY A 457 26.07 -9.06 -8.52
N PRO A 458 27.07 -8.29 -8.97
CA PRO A 458 27.76 -8.45 -10.26
C PRO A 458 28.57 -9.74 -10.35
N ASP A 459 28.41 -10.48 -11.44
CA ASP A 459 29.23 -11.66 -11.75
C ASP A 459 30.68 -11.28 -12.13
N GLU A 460 31.54 -12.26 -12.39
CA GLU A 460 32.93 -12.03 -12.82
C GLU A 460 33.05 -11.22 -14.14
N GLN A 461 31.95 -11.03 -14.88
CA GLN A 461 31.88 -10.22 -16.09
C GLN A 461 31.18 -8.86 -15.83
N GLY A 462 30.93 -8.51 -14.57
CA GLY A 462 30.31 -7.24 -14.17
C GLY A 462 28.81 -7.17 -14.45
N LYS A 463 28.09 -8.30 -14.49
CA LYS A 463 26.66 -8.34 -14.84
C LYS A 463 25.77 -8.62 -13.64
N LEU A 464 24.69 -7.85 -13.52
CA LEU A 464 23.56 -8.12 -12.62
C LEU A 464 22.48 -8.91 -13.35
N ILE A 465 21.75 -9.73 -12.61
CA ILE A 465 20.49 -10.34 -13.03
C ILE A 465 19.38 -9.84 -12.11
N VAL A 466 18.32 -9.33 -12.73
CA VAL A 466 17.14 -8.74 -12.08
C VAL A 466 15.90 -9.43 -12.62
N TYR A 467 14.99 -9.81 -11.73
CA TYR A 467 13.62 -10.20 -12.13
C TYR A 467 12.72 -8.97 -12.09
N ASN A 468 11.86 -8.84 -13.09
CA ASN A 468 10.89 -7.77 -13.21
C ASN A 468 9.46 -8.34 -13.15
N SER A 469 8.69 -7.88 -12.16
CA SER A 469 7.26 -8.09 -12.06
C SER A 469 6.54 -6.91 -12.72
N GLY A 470 5.71 -7.16 -13.73
CA GLY A 470 4.89 -6.11 -14.36
C GLY A 470 3.43 -6.53 -14.35
N ILE A 471 2.57 -5.80 -13.64
CA ILE A 471 1.17 -6.18 -13.44
C ILE A 471 0.22 -5.43 -14.39
N SER A 472 0.58 -4.24 -14.85
CA SER A 472 -0.23 -3.46 -15.78
C SER A 472 -0.46 -4.13 -17.13
N ARG A 473 -1.48 -3.62 -17.86
CA ARG A 473 -1.89 -4.10 -19.19
C ARG A 473 -0.71 -4.19 -20.18
N VAL A 474 -0.77 -5.22 -21.03
CA VAL A 474 0.12 -5.40 -22.16
C VAL A 474 0.01 -4.18 -23.10
N ARG A 475 1.12 -3.73 -23.69
CA ARG A 475 1.12 -2.65 -24.68
C ARG A 475 0.70 -3.16 -26.07
N GLU A 476 0.19 -2.24 -26.88
CA GLU A 476 0.03 -2.44 -28.32
C GLU A 476 1.39 -2.77 -28.98
N GLU A 477 1.40 -3.66 -29.98
CA GLU A 477 2.63 -4.00 -30.73
C GLU A 477 3.20 -2.78 -31.47
N GLU A 478 2.37 -1.80 -31.85
CA GLU A 478 2.77 -0.52 -32.43
C GLU A 478 3.52 0.39 -31.44
N GLU A 479 3.30 0.25 -30.13
CA GLU A 479 4.06 0.98 -29.10
C GLU A 479 5.35 0.26 -28.72
N LEU A 480 5.29 -1.07 -28.56
CA LEU A 480 6.47 -1.89 -28.27
C LEU A 480 6.36 -3.26 -28.95
N ALA A 481 7.12 -3.42 -30.03
CA ALA A 481 7.08 -4.62 -30.87
C ALA A 481 7.39 -5.89 -30.06
N GLY A 482 6.53 -6.92 -30.20
CA GLY A 482 6.63 -8.17 -29.47
C GLY A 482 5.77 -8.25 -28.20
N CYS A 483 5.09 -7.17 -27.82
CA CYS A 483 4.10 -7.20 -26.74
C CYS A 483 2.77 -7.76 -27.25
N ILE A 484 2.53 -9.05 -26.95
CA ILE A 484 1.37 -9.80 -27.39
C ILE A 484 0.46 -10.05 -26.19
N ASP A 485 -0.84 -9.82 -26.37
CA ASP A 485 -1.90 -10.01 -25.38
C ASP A 485 -2.27 -11.50 -25.20
N GLU A 486 -3.47 -11.80 -24.66
CA GLU A 486 -3.96 -13.17 -24.49
C GLU A 486 -4.65 -13.74 -25.76
N SER A 487 -4.23 -13.29 -26.95
CA SER A 487 -4.71 -13.80 -28.24
C SER A 487 -4.78 -15.34 -28.27
N PRO A 488 -5.96 -15.96 -28.45
CA PRO A 488 -6.14 -17.39 -28.25
C PRO A 488 -5.20 -18.28 -29.08
N GLY A 489 -4.32 -19.00 -28.38
CA GLY A 489 -3.33 -19.91 -28.96
C GLY A 489 -1.98 -19.29 -29.30
N ASP A 490 -1.74 -18.01 -29.00
CA ASP A 490 -0.42 -17.40 -29.12
C ASP A 490 0.41 -17.56 -27.84
N ASN A 491 1.28 -18.57 -27.83
CA ASN A 491 2.17 -18.81 -26.71
C ASN A 491 3.23 -17.71 -26.50
N ARG A 492 3.30 -16.68 -27.35
CA ARG A 492 4.22 -15.53 -27.21
C ARG A 492 3.68 -14.41 -26.32
N THR A 493 2.48 -14.58 -25.74
CA THR A 493 1.87 -13.62 -24.81
C THR A 493 2.85 -13.13 -23.73
N ALA A 494 2.73 -11.85 -23.37
CA ALA A 494 3.48 -11.21 -22.28
C ALA A 494 2.87 -11.49 -20.88
N LEU A 495 1.70 -12.14 -20.83
CA LEU A 495 1.15 -12.73 -19.60
C LEU A 495 1.87 -14.03 -19.23
N PHE A 496 1.69 -14.53 -18.00
CA PHE A 496 2.20 -15.83 -17.57
C PHE A 496 3.74 -15.97 -17.68
N ARG A 497 4.47 -14.87 -17.45
CA ARG A 497 5.94 -14.78 -17.53
C ARG A 497 6.52 -13.88 -16.45
N ILE A 498 7.79 -14.10 -16.13
CA ILE A 498 8.65 -13.16 -15.40
C ILE A 498 9.68 -12.65 -16.41
N ASP A 499 9.96 -11.35 -16.46
CA ASP A 499 11.03 -10.81 -17.31
C ASP A 499 12.38 -10.90 -16.58
N VAL A 500 13.35 -11.58 -17.19
CA VAL A 500 14.73 -11.69 -16.67
C VAL A 500 15.61 -10.67 -17.38
N ILE A 501 16.13 -9.70 -16.63
CA ILE A 501 16.90 -8.58 -17.14
C ILE A 501 18.38 -8.74 -16.77
N GLU A 502 19.27 -8.53 -17.74
CA GLU A 502 20.72 -8.44 -17.53
C GLU A 502 21.16 -6.98 -17.58
N ILE A 503 21.85 -6.51 -16.53
CA ILE A 503 22.41 -5.14 -16.44
C ILE A 503 23.94 -5.24 -16.36
N PRO A 504 24.69 -4.81 -17.38
CA PRO A 504 26.15 -4.63 -17.28
C PRO A 504 26.44 -3.41 -16.40
N VAL A 505 27.17 -3.57 -15.29
CA VAL A 505 27.45 -2.49 -14.34
C VAL A 505 28.33 -1.40 -14.96
N ASP A 506 29.32 -1.79 -15.75
CA ASP A 506 30.23 -0.86 -16.45
C ASP A 506 29.57 -0.16 -17.66
N ASP A 507 28.43 -0.65 -18.14
CA ASP A 507 27.69 -0.09 -19.29
C ASP A 507 26.17 -0.34 -19.16
N PRO A 508 25.47 0.36 -18.22
CA PRO A 508 24.06 0.11 -17.95
C PRO A 508 23.12 0.47 -19.11
N ALA A 509 23.61 1.25 -20.10
CA ALA A 509 22.86 1.57 -21.31
C ALA A 509 22.61 0.33 -22.20
N ASN A 510 23.39 -0.75 -22.02
CA ASN A 510 23.20 -2.04 -22.68
C ASN A 510 22.34 -3.03 -21.86
N ALA A 511 21.68 -2.57 -20.79
CA ALA A 511 20.71 -3.37 -20.05
C ALA A 511 19.53 -3.81 -20.93
N ARG A 512 19.08 -5.06 -20.76
CA ARG A 512 18.03 -5.66 -21.62
C ARG A 512 17.40 -6.89 -20.98
N ILE A 513 16.17 -7.20 -21.38
CA ILE A 513 15.57 -8.52 -21.16
C ILE A 513 16.43 -9.57 -21.91
N ILE A 514 16.75 -10.68 -21.23
CA ILE A 514 17.53 -11.79 -21.77
C ILE A 514 16.71 -13.07 -21.95
N ASP A 515 15.68 -13.27 -21.13
CA ASP A 515 14.69 -14.33 -21.21
C ASP A 515 13.38 -13.87 -20.53
N SER A 516 12.27 -14.52 -20.83
CA SER A 516 10.97 -14.27 -20.19
C SER A 516 10.29 -15.62 -19.87
N PRO A 517 10.81 -16.43 -18.93
CA PRO A 517 10.36 -17.80 -18.66
C PRO A 517 8.88 -17.92 -18.29
N THR A 518 8.23 -18.98 -18.78
CA THR A 518 6.79 -19.27 -18.57
C THR A 518 6.54 -20.02 -17.26
N VAL A 519 6.92 -19.43 -16.13
CA VAL A 519 6.93 -20.12 -14.81
C VAL A 519 5.54 -20.53 -14.28
N PHE A 520 4.48 -20.02 -14.88
CA PHE A 520 3.08 -20.31 -14.55
C PHE A 520 2.53 -21.52 -15.33
N ALA A 521 3.26 -22.01 -16.34
CA ALA A 521 2.79 -23.07 -17.20
C ALA A 521 2.54 -24.39 -16.45
N ASP A 522 1.62 -25.19 -16.98
CA ASP A 522 1.41 -26.58 -16.58
C ASP A 522 2.62 -27.40 -17.06
N PRO A 523 3.33 -28.13 -16.17
CA PRO A 523 4.55 -28.84 -16.52
C PRO A 523 4.29 -30.13 -17.32
N GLU A 524 3.06 -30.66 -17.31
CA GLU A 524 2.67 -31.83 -18.09
C GLU A 524 2.11 -31.44 -19.47
N THR A 525 1.26 -30.42 -19.53
CA THR A 525 0.56 -30.02 -20.77
C THR A 525 1.20 -28.87 -21.52
N GLY A 526 2.04 -28.06 -20.87
CA GLY A 526 2.64 -26.84 -21.43
C GLY A 526 1.67 -25.68 -21.62
N ALA A 527 0.44 -25.78 -21.09
CA ALA A 527 -0.52 -24.68 -21.11
C ALA A 527 -0.06 -23.54 -20.20
N LEU A 528 0.02 -22.31 -20.72
CA LEU A 528 0.56 -21.15 -19.98
C LEU A 528 -0.26 -20.78 -18.74
N SER A 529 -1.60 -20.84 -18.86
CA SER A 529 -2.55 -20.74 -17.74
C SER A 529 -2.68 -22.07 -16.98
N GLY A 530 -1.53 -22.57 -16.50
CA GLY A 530 -1.42 -23.84 -15.77
C GLY A 530 -1.69 -23.76 -14.27
N LEU A 531 -1.89 -22.54 -13.76
CA LEU A 531 -2.23 -22.24 -12.37
C LEU A 531 -3.68 -21.75 -12.23
N TRP A 532 -4.01 -21.12 -11.10
CA TRP A 532 -5.38 -20.71 -10.80
C TRP A 532 -5.94 -19.73 -11.84
N ARG A 533 -7.21 -19.92 -12.20
CA ARG A 533 -7.88 -19.24 -13.33
C ARG A 533 -8.71 -18.03 -12.92
N GLY A 534 -8.76 -17.73 -11.63
CA GLY A 534 -9.64 -16.71 -11.04
C GLY A 534 -11.02 -17.27 -10.68
N GLY A 535 -11.70 -16.57 -9.78
CA GLY A 535 -13.05 -16.88 -9.31
C GLY A 535 -13.10 -17.29 -7.83
N ASP A 536 -14.27 -17.78 -7.42
CA ASP A 536 -14.61 -18.18 -6.06
C ASP A 536 -14.11 -19.61 -5.75
N HIS A 537 -13.59 -19.83 -4.53
CA HIS A 537 -13.22 -21.17 -4.03
C HIS A 537 -14.40 -21.93 -3.40
N GLY A 538 -15.57 -21.30 -3.28
CA GLY A 538 -16.85 -21.86 -2.81
C GLY A 538 -17.57 -20.95 -1.82
N ASP A 539 -18.82 -21.29 -1.50
CA ASP A 539 -19.63 -20.58 -0.50
C ASP A 539 -18.80 -20.25 0.76
N GLU A 540 -18.79 -18.98 1.18
CA GLU A 540 -17.99 -18.40 2.30
C GLU A 540 -16.48 -18.13 2.02
N THR A 541 -16.00 -18.22 0.77
CA THR A 541 -14.61 -17.85 0.39
C THR A 541 -14.50 -16.54 -0.40
N GLN A 542 -13.27 -16.08 -0.67
CA GLN A 542 -13.03 -14.86 -1.46
C GLN A 542 -13.13 -15.14 -2.98
N GLU A 543 -13.54 -14.13 -3.76
CA GLU A 543 -13.24 -14.11 -5.19
C GLU A 543 -11.77 -13.74 -5.37
N THR A 544 -11.03 -14.61 -6.07
CA THR A 544 -9.57 -14.55 -6.15
C THR A 544 -9.10 -14.29 -7.57
N TYR A 545 -7.97 -13.60 -7.72
CA TYR A 545 -7.47 -13.20 -9.04
C TYR A 545 -6.88 -14.38 -9.82
N ARG A 546 -6.96 -14.32 -11.14
CA ARG A 546 -6.22 -15.24 -12.03
C ARG A 546 -4.71 -15.10 -11.79
N THR A 547 -3.97 -16.21 -11.84
CA THR A 547 -2.51 -16.21 -11.68
C THR A 547 -1.81 -16.04 -13.04
N ASP A 548 -1.65 -14.79 -13.48
CA ASP A 548 -0.98 -14.41 -14.75
C ASP A 548 0.21 -13.44 -14.59
N GLN A 549 0.54 -13.04 -13.36
CA GLN A 549 1.75 -12.31 -12.97
C GLN A 549 2.14 -12.64 -11.53
N CYS A 550 3.40 -12.37 -11.19
CA CYS A 550 3.79 -12.14 -9.80
C CYS A 550 3.70 -10.64 -9.50
N HIS A 551 3.27 -10.30 -8.28
CA HIS A 551 3.35 -8.95 -7.74
C HIS A 551 4.76 -8.77 -7.22
N ASP A 552 5.12 -9.47 -6.14
CA ASP A 552 6.47 -9.51 -5.59
C ASP A 552 7.15 -10.87 -5.82
N ILE A 553 8.47 -10.85 -5.95
CA ILE A 553 9.31 -12.06 -5.97
C ILE A 553 10.48 -11.88 -5.02
N THR A 554 10.36 -12.33 -3.78
CA THR A 554 11.44 -12.24 -2.81
C THR A 554 12.48 -13.32 -3.07
N VAL A 555 13.73 -12.91 -3.32
CA VAL A 555 14.84 -13.83 -3.62
C VAL A 555 15.72 -14.09 -2.40
N PHE A 556 16.21 -15.32 -2.26
CA PHE A 556 17.20 -15.72 -1.24
C PHE A 556 18.42 -16.35 -1.93
N PRO A 557 19.33 -15.54 -2.54
CA PRO A 557 20.31 -16.03 -3.49
C PRO A 557 21.31 -17.06 -2.92
N SER A 558 21.66 -16.96 -1.63
CA SER A 558 22.57 -17.92 -0.98
C SER A 558 21.97 -19.31 -0.78
N LEU A 559 20.63 -19.41 -0.76
CA LEU A 559 19.90 -20.69 -0.67
C LEU A 559 19.40 -21.17 -2.04
N GLN A 560 19.59 -20.37 -3.09
CA GLN A 560 19.12 -20.64 -4.45
C GLN A 560 17.59 -20.76 -4.54
N LEU A 561 16.86 -20.06 -3.66
CA LEU A 561 15.40 -20.04 -3.60
C LEU A 561 14.85 -18.65 -3.92
N ALA A 562 13.61 -18.59 -4.42
CA ALA A 562 12.79 -17.39 -4.40
C ALA A 562 11.32 -17.73 -4.12
N ALA A 563 10.58 -16.81 -3.49
CA ALA A 563 9.16 -16.92 -3.23
C ALA A 563 8.43 -15.82 -4.01
N GLY A 564 7.58 -16.20 -4.95
CA GLY A 564 6.70 -15.28 -5.67
C GLY A 564 5.34 -15.21 -5.01
N ALA A 565 4.91 -14.01 -4.63
CA ALA A 565 3.52 -13.72 -4.36
C ALA A 565 2.89 -13.34 -5.70
N CYS A 566 2.04 -14.21 -6.23
CA CYS A 566 1.56 -14.11 -7.59
C CYS A 566 0.04 -14.19 -7.60
N SER A 567 -0.65 -13.44 -8.47
CA SER A 567 -1.98 -12.89 -8.16
C SER A 567 -3.06 -13.85 -7.59
N GLY A 568 -3.04 -15.16 -7.90
CA GLY A 568 -3.87 -16.19 -7.24
C GLY A 568 -3.11 -17.37 -6.58
N ASN A 569 -1.78 -17.29 -6.44
CA ASN A 569 -0.90 -18.33 -5.89
C ASN A 569 0.38 -17.79 -5.25
N GLY A 570 0.75 -18.32 -4.08
CA GLY A 570 2.13 -18.30 -3.58
C GLY A 570 2.96 -19.36 -4.31
N ILE A 571 4.15 -19.02 -4.81
CA ILE A 571 4.98 -19.91 -5.62
C ILE A 571 6.40 -19.99 -5.06
N LEU A 572 6.94 -21.21 -4.92
CA LEU A 572 8.34 -21.43 -4.56
C LEU A 572 9.15 -21.76 -5.83
N PHE A 573 10.27 -21.07 -6.03
CA PHE A 573 11.15 -21.20 -7.20
C PHE A 573 12.57 -21.65 -6.82
N ASP A 574 13.17 -22.45 -7.70
CA ASP A 574 14.61 -22.71 -7.79
C ASP A 574 15.22 -21.62 -8.66
N ILE A 575 16.25 -20.94 -8.14
CA ILE A 575 17.03 -19.90 -8.83
C ILE A 575 18.52 -20.24 -8.91
N SER A 576 18.87 -21.53 -8.84
CA SER A 576 20.25 -22.04 -8.96
C SER A 576 20.89 -21.69 -10.32
N ASP A 577 20.09 -21.62 -11.40
CA ASP A 577 20.37 -20.76 -12.55
C ASP A 577 19.53 -19.48 -12.45
N PRO A 578 20.11 -18.34 -12.00
CA PRO A 578 19.35 -17.09 -11.84
C PRO A 578 18.87 -16.52 -13.18
N ARG A 579 19.31 -17.06 -14.33
CA ARG A 579 18.79 -16.64 -15.64
C ARG A 579 17.55 -17.44 -16.06
N ARG A 580 17.23 -18.53 -15.37
CA ARG A 580 16.17 -19.50 -15.74
C ARG A 580 15.49 -20.08 -14.49
N PRO A 581 14.68 -19.27 -13.76
CA PRO A 581 13.92 -19.75 -12.61
C PRO A 581 12.98 -20.92 -12.97
N GLU A 582 12.94 -21.95 -12.13
CA GLU A 582 12.05 -23.10 -12.28
C GLU A 582 11.12 -23.23 -11.05
N ARG A 583 9.83 -23.57 -11.26
CA ARG A 583 8.86 -23.71 -10.17
C ARG A 583 9.06 -25.03 -9.43
N ILE A 584 9.29 -24.96 -8.11
CA ILE A 584 9.41 -26.12 -7.22
C ILE A 584 8.02 -26.56 -6.75
N ASP A 585 7.26 -25.65 -6.17
CA ASP A 585 5.96 -25.92 -5.54
C ASP A 585 5.02 -24.70 -5.62
N VAL A 586 3.74 -24.91 -5.32
CA VAL A 586 2.71 -23.85 -5.38
C VAL A 586 1.67 -24.01 -4.27
N ALA A 587 1.30 -22.90 -3.65
CA ALA A 587 0.25 -22.77 -2.67
C ALA A 587 -1.00 -22.08 -3.25
N THR A 588 -2.15 -22.44 -2.70
CA THR A 588 -3.45 -21.76 -2.83
C THR A 588 -4.02 -21.59 -1.44
N ASP A 589 -4.69 -20.49 -1.18
CA ASP A 589 -5.35 -20.20 0.08
C ASP A 589 -6.73 -19.61 -0.24
N THR A 590 -7.77 -20.16 0.36
CA THR A 590 -9.16 -19.74 0.11
C THR A 590 -9.52 -18.46 0.86
N GLY A 591 -8.68 -18.04 1.81
CA GLY A 591 -8.79 -16.78 2.52
C GLY A 591 -8.07 -15.61 1.83
N PHE A 592 -7.29 -15.86 0.77
CA PHE A 592 -6.53 -14.82 0.06
C PHE A 592 -7.29 -14.33 -1.17
N ALA A 593 -7.49 -13.02 -1.33
CA ALA A 593 -7.94 -12.44 -2.60
C ALA A 593 -6.78 -12.28 -3.59
N TYR A 594 -5.68 -11.68 -3.11
CA TYR A 594 -4.55 -11.25 -3.94
C TYR A 594 -3.23 -11.44 -3.20
N TRP A 595 -2.41 -12.37 -3.68
CA TRP A 595 -1.08 -12.63 -3.11
C TRP A 595 -0.14 -11.49 -3.46
N HIS A 596 0.24 -10.72 -2.44
CA HIS A 596 0.91 -9.44 -2.60
C HIS A 596 2.42 -9.53 -2.38
N SER A 597 2.87 -9.91 -1.17
CA SER A 597 4.30 -10.04 -0.85
C SER A 597 4.67 -11.39 -0.25
N ALA A 598 5.97 -11.68 -0.20
CA ALA A 598 6.56 -12.87 0.39
C ALA A 598 7.81 -12.51 1.20
N THR A 599 8.04 -13.12 2.36
CA THR A 599 9.26 -12.96 3.16
C THR A 599 9.67 -14.28 3.80
N PHE A 600 10.90 -14.70 3.55
CA PHE A 600 11.51 -15.85 4.24
C PHE A 600 11.94 -15.49 5.66
N ASN A 601 12.01 -16.50 6.54
CA ASN A 601 12.76 -16.38 7.79
C ASN A 601 14.29 -16.48 7.54
N ASN A 602 15.12 -16.27 8.57
CA ASN A 602 16.57 -16.07 8.36
C ASN A 602 17.34 -17.28 7.81
N ASP A 603 16.84 -18.51 8.00
CA ASP A 603 17.45 -19.73 7.47
C ASP A 603 16.74 -20.27 6.21
N GLY A 604 15.70 -19.58 5.74
CA GLY A 604 14.91 -19.97 4.57
C GLY A 604 14.12 -21.28 4.74
N SER A 605 13.88 -21.71 5.98
CA SER A 605 13.02 -22.86 6.29
C SER A 605 11.52 -22.51 6.36
N LYS A 606 11.16 -21.23 6.33
CA LYS A 606 9.79 -20.72 6.38
C LYS A 606 9.60 -19.57 5.41
N VAL A 607 8.36 -19.33 5.00
CA VAL A 607 7.94 -18.13 4.26
C VAL A 607 6.59 -17.63 4.77
N ILE A 608 6.49 -16.32 4.96
CA ILE A 608 5.23 -15.60 5.15
C ILE A 608 4.80 -15.04 3.81
N PHE A 609 3.55 -15.25 3.41
CA PHE A 609 2.91 -14.55 2.29
C PHE A 609 1.82 -13.62 2.80
N THR A 610 1.57 -12.50 2.11
CA THR A 610 0.58 -11.49 2.52
C THR A 610 -0.57 -11.39 1.52
N ASP A 611 -1.81 -11.26 2.00
CA ASP A 611 -3.00 -10.98 1.17
C ASP A 611 -3.30 -9.48 1.16
N GLU A 612 -3.23 -8.84 -0.01
CA GLU A 612 -3.67 -7.44 -0.17
C GLU A 612 -5.15 -7.37 -0.58
N TRP A 613 -6.02 -7.95 0.26
CA TRP A 613 -7.46 -7.84 0.10
C TRP A 613 -7.91 -6.37 0.01
N GLY A 614 -8.66 -6.04 -1.05
CA GLY A 614 -9.11 -4.67 -1.31
C GLY A 614 -8.08 -3.78 -1.99
N GLY A 615 -6.92 -4.30 -2.40
CA GLY A 615 -5.93 -3.60 -3.24
C GLY A 615 -5.41 -2.32 -2.60
N GLY A 616 -5.08 -2.38 -1.31
CA GLY A 616 -4.44 -1.30 -0.54
C GLY A 616 -5.29 -0.06 -0.25
N THR A 617 -6.45 0.10 -0.90
CA THR A 617 -7.26 1.33 -0.87
C THR A 617 -8.52 1.21 -0.02
N ARG A 618 -9.01 -0.01 0.26
CA ARG A 618 -10.28 -0.25 0.97
C ARG A 618 -10.07 -0.47 2.49
N PRO A 619 -11.06 -0.14 3.34
CA PRO A 619 -11.00 -0.43 4.77
C PRO A 619 -11.26 -1.91 5.02
N ARG A 620 -10.21 -2.69 5.28
CA ARG A 620 -10.29 -4.17 5.40
C ARG A 620 -9.87 -4.73 6.76
N CYS A 621 -9.81 -3.89 7.79
CA CYS A 621 -9.50 -4.26 9.18
C CYS A 621 -10.69 -4.01 10.12
N ARG A 622 -11.92 -4.19 9.64
CA ARG A 622 -13.13 -3.78 10.38
C ARG A 622 -13.56 -4.86 11.36
N THR A 623 -14.33 -4.48 12.38
CA THR A 623 -14.78 -5.39 13.47
C THR A 623 -15.56 -6.64 13.02
N TYR A 624 -16.03 -6.69 11.78
CA TYR A 624 -16.76 -7.80 11.18
C TYR A 624 -16.04 -8.47 10.00
N ASP A 625 -14.88 -7.94 9.57
CA ASP A 625 -14.09 -8.58 8.54
C ASP A 625 -13.44 -9.86 9.10
N PRO A 626 -13.41 -10.98 8.35
CA PRO A 626 -12.75 -12.19 8.83
C PRO A 626 -11.27 -11.98 9.13
N LEU A 627 -10.79 -12.57 10.24
CA LEU A 627 -9.37 -12.55 10.62
C LEU A 627 -8.47 -13.34 9.65
N THR A 628 -9.07 -14.12 8.74
CA THR A 628 -8.40 -14.91 7.69
C THR A 628 -8.39 -14.22 6.32
N TRP A 629 -8.94 -13.00 6.20
CA TRP A 629 -8.98 -12.22 4.96
C TRP A 629 -8.11 -10.97 5.10
N GLY A 630 -7.32 -10.60 4.09
CA GLY A 630 -6.34 -9.52 4.22
C GLY A 630 -5.30 -9.82 5.31
N ALA A 631 -4.90 -11.09 5.40
CA ALA A 631 -4.07 -11.65 6.46
C ALA A 631 -2.76 -12.20 5.88
N ASP A 632 -1.77 -12.39 6.75
CA ASP A 632 -0.59 -13.18 6.46
C ASP A 632 -0.91 -14.68 6.51
N ALA A 633 -0.28 -15.48 5.67
CA ALA A 633 -0.26 -16.93 5.73
C ALA A 633 1.18 -17.44 5.90
N ILE A 634 1.42 -18.22 6.95
CA ILE A 634 2.74 -18.73 7.33
C ILE A 634 2.89 -20.18 6.87
N TYR A 635 3.94 -20.44 6.09
CA TYR A 635 4.28 -21.77 5.56
C TYR A 635 5.67 -22.19 6.01
N ASP A 636 5.81 -23.45 6.44
CA ASP A 636 7.11 -24.11 6.56
C ASP A 636 7.51 -24.73 5.21
N ILE A 637 8.80 -24.75 4.90
CA ILE A 637 9.37 -25.35 3.69
C ILE A 637 9.94 -26.73 4.03
N VAL A 638 9.16 -27.78 3.77
CA VAL A 638 9.52 -29.17 4.11
C VAL A 638 9.73 -29.98 2.84
N ASP A 639 10.93 -30.55 2.66
CA ASP A 639 11.33 -31.29 1.46
C ASP A 639 11.05 -30.52 0.14
N GLY A 640 11.22 -29.19 0.16
CA GLY A 640 10.96 -28.30 -0.96
C GLY A 640 9.48 -27.95 -1.19
N LYS A 641 8.60 -28.19 -0.21
CA LYS A 641 7.16 -27.93 -0.32
C LYS A 641 6.66 -26.92 0.70
N LEU A 642 5.67 -26.13 0.29
CA LEU A 642 4.97 -25.17 1.14
C LEU A 642 3.93 -25.90 2.00
N VAL A 643 4.18 -25.98 3.31
CA VAL A 643 3.28 -26.58 4.30
C VAL A 643 2.65 -25.47 5.14
N PHE A 644 1.37 -25.19 4.91
CA PHE A 644 0.61 -24.19 5.66
C PHE A 644 0.57 -24.53 7.15
N GLN A 645 0.76 -23.51 8.01
CA GLN A 645 0.74 -23.65 9.46
C GLN A 645 -0.33 -22.77 10.14
N SER A 646 -0.37 -21.47 9.83
CA SER A 646 -1.30 -20.52 10.44
C SER A 646 -1.53 -19.26 9.61
N HIS A 647 -2.57 -18.51 9.95
CA HIS A 647 -2.76 -17.13 9.52
C HIS A 647 -2.42 -16.15 10.64
N TYR A 648 -1.95 -14.96 10.29
CA TYR A 648 -1.84 -13.82 11.21
C TYR A 648 -2.52 -12.58 10.62
N LYS A 649 -3.31 -11.89 11.44
CA LYS A 649 -3.82 -10.55 11.14
C LYS A 649 -3.73 -9.74 12.42
N MET A 650 -3.36 -8.46 12.33
CA MET A 650 -3.33 -7.60 13.50
C MET A 650 -4.72 -7.51 14.15
N SER A 651 -4.78 -7.38 15.48
CA SER A 651 -6.04 -7.44 16.22
C SER A 651 -6.80 -6.12 16.29
N ALA A 652 -6.29 -5.06 15.67
CA ALA A 652 -6.86 -3.71 15.71
C ALA A 652 -8.08 -3.58 14.80
N PRO A 653 -9.28 -3.31 15.33
CA PRO A 653 -10.40 -2.92 14.49
C PRO A 653 -10.32 -1.44 14.11
N GLN A 654 -10.31 -1.16 12.80
CA GLN A 654 -10.25 0.19 12.23
C GLN A 654 -11.62 0.67 11.69
N LEU A 655 -11.71 1.94 11.30
CA LEU A 655 -12.88 2.62 10.73
C LEU A 655 -12.92 2.55 9.19
N GLU A 656 -14.03 2.97 8.57
CA GLU A 656 -14.16 3.02 7.11
C GLU A 656 -13.27 4.08 6.45
N THR A 657 -12.83 5.09 7.22
CA THR A 657 -11.91 6.14 6.78
C THR A 657 -10.45 5.66 6.70
N GLU A 658 -10.18 4.39 7.04
CA GLU A 658 -8.84 3.81 7.18
C GLU A 658 -8.61 2.65 6.22
N ASN A 659 -7.93 2.90 5.10
CA ASN A 659 -7.44 1.82 4.23
C ASN A 659 -6.45 0.97 5.01
N CYS A 660 -6.71 -0.33 5.11
CA CYS A 660 -5.99 -1.18 6.06
C CYS A 660 -5.96 -2.63 5.59
N VAL A 661 -4.75 -3.12 5.31
CA VAL A 661 -4.47 -4.50 4.89
C VAL A 661 -2.96 -4.78 5.02
N ALA A 662 -2.58 -6.06 5.08
CA ALA A 662 -1.19 -6.51 5.14
C ALA A 662 -0.37 -6.05 3.91
N HIS A 663 0.79 -5.43 4.15
CA HIS A 663 1.72 -4.99 3.10
C HIS A 663 3.19 -5.33 3.46
N ASN A 664 4.15 -4.68 2.80
CA ASN A 664 5.57 -5.04 2.81
C ASN A 664 6.25 -4.90 4.19
N GLY A 665 7.17 -5.83 4.46
CA GLY A 665 7.86 -5.97 5.74
C GLY A 665 9.25 -6.63 5.62
N SER A 666 9.93 -6.84 6.75
CA SER A 666 11.24 -7.53 6.79
C SER A 666 11.48 -8.24 8.13
N ILE A 667 12.47 -9.13 8.15
CA ILE A 667 12.90 -9.81 9.38
C ILE A 667 13.73 -8.88 10.29
N ILE A 668 13.43 -8.91 11.60
CA ILE A 668 14.31 -8.35 12.63
C ILE A 668 15.28 -9.47 13.06
N PRO A 669 16.61 -9.32 12.85
CA PRO A 669 17.58 -10.39 12.99
C PRO A 669 17.99 -10.64 14.46
N VAL A 670 17.03 -10.98 15.32
CA VAL A 670 17.32 -11.49 16.67
C VAL A 670 17.90 -12.90 16.56
N PRO A 671 19.07 -13.20 17.15
CA PRO A 671 19.71 -14.51 16.99
C PRO A 671 18.82 -15.65 17.51
N GLY A 672 18.52 -16.60 16.62
CA GLY A 672 17.72 -17.80 16.94
C GLY A 672 16.22 -17.59 17.09
N ARG A 673 15.67 -16.44 16.64
CA ARG A 673 14.23 -16.19 16.59
C ARG A 673 13.83 -15.67 15.22
N ASP A 674 12.61 -16.00 14.82
CA ASP A 674 11.99 -15.51 13.59
C ASP A 674 11.02 -14.37 13.98
N ILE A 675 11.46 -13.14 13.76
CA ILE A 675 10.69 -11.93 14.09
C ILE A 675 10.52 -11.12 12.81
N PHE A 676 9.30 -10.67 12.53
CA PHE A 676 8.92 -9.94 11.33
C PHE A 676 8.29 -8.60 11.71
N VAL A 677 8.68 -7.53 11.04
CA VAL A 677 8.05 -6.20 11.12
C VAL A 677 7.40 -5.89 9.79
N GLN A 678 6.17 -5.36 9.82
CA GLN A 678 5.29 -5.27 8.66
C GLN A 678 4.41 -4.02 8.69
N ALA A 679 4.18 -3.43 7.52
CA ALA A 679 3.21 -2.37 7.30
C ALA A 679 1.77 -2.90 7.16
N TRP A 680 0.80 -2.15 7.68
CA TRP A 680 -0.64 -2.44 7.64
C TRP A 680 -1.46 -1.28 7.04
N TYR A 681 -0.88 -0.51 6.11
CA TYR A 681 -1.41 0.77 5.63
C TYR A 681 -1.76 1.71 6.79
N GLN A 682 -2.99 2.25 6.88
CA GLN A 682 -3.39 3.12 7.99
C GLN A 682 -3.48 2.40 9.33
N GLY A 683 -3.56 1.07 9.36
CA GLY A 683 -3.39 0.27 10.58
C GLY A 683 -1.96 0.26 11.15
N GLY A 684 -1.08 1.11 10.61
CA GLY A 684 0.24 1.35 11.15
C GLY A 684 1.22 0.21 10.83
N LEU A 685 1.95 -0.22 11.86
CA LEU A 685 2.92 -1.30 11.76
C LEU A 685 2.80 -2.27 12.93
N SER A 686 2.97 -3.54 12.62
CA SER A 686 2.95 -4.65 13.58
C SER A 686 4.31 -5.36 13.57
N ILE A 687 4.72 -5.87 14.72
CA ILE A 687 5.89 -6.74 14.87
C ILE A 687 5.43 -8.05 15.49
N ILE A 688 5.67 -9.16 14.80
CA ILE A 688 5.34 -10.51 15.25
C ILE A 688 6.57 -11.35 15.54
N ASP A 689 6.47 -12.22 16.55
CA ASP A 689 7.33 -13.41 16.68
C ASP A 689 6.59 -14.60 16.07
N PHE A 690 7.18 -15.21 15.05
CA PHE A 690 6.69 -16.41 14.35
C PHE A 690 7.70 -17.57 14.42
N THR A 691 8.56 -17.57 15.44
CA THR A 691 9.50 -18.67 15.74
C THR A 691 8.73 -20.01 15.88
N ASP A 692 7.52 -19.96 16.43
CA ASP A 692 6.49 -21.01 16.28
C ASP A 692 5.54 -20.64 15.13
N SER A 693 5.69 -21.29 13.98
CA SER A 693 4.86 -21.06 12.78
C SER A 693 3.37 -21.34 13.00
N THR A 694 2.99 -22.06 14.05
CA THR A 694 1.60 -22.42 14.36
C THR A 694 0.90 -21.42 15.28
N ASN A 695 1.66 -20.53 15.93
CA ASN A 695 1.15 -19.55 16.89
C ASN A 695 2.00 -18.25 16.84
N PRO A 696 1.90 -17.47 15.75
CA PRO A 696 2.50 -16.14 15.70
C PRO A 696 1.87 -15.20 16.74
N ILE A 697 2.67 -14.33 17.35
CA ILE A 697 2.21 -13.38 18.38
C ILE A 697 2.69 -11.96 18.09
N GLU A 698 1.80 -10.98 18.21
CA GLU A 698 2.14 -9.55 18.20
C GLU A 698 2.98 -9.22 19.47
N ILE A 699 4.17 -8.64 19.29
CA ILE A 699 5.11 -8.32 20.37
C ILE A 699 5.38 -6.82 20.53
N ALA A 700 5.07 -6.04 19.51
CA ALA A 700 5.16 -4.58 19.47
C ALA A 700 4.30 -4.04 18.30
N TYR A 701 3.81 -2.81 18.41
CA TYR A 701 3.11 -2.12 17.32
C TYR A 701 3.28 -0.60 17.43
N PHE A 702 3.03 0.08 16.31
CA PHE A 702 2.76 1.50 16.28
C PHE A 702 1.61 1.79 15.32
N ASP A 703 0.66 2.63 15.73
CA ASP A 703 -0.54 2.94 14.97
C ASP A 703 -0.93 4.42 15.11
N ARG A 704 -1.68 4.94 14.14
CA ARG A 704 -2.23 6.31 14.13
C ARG A 704 -3.68 6.29 13.70
N GLY A 705 -4.46 7.23 14.23
CA GLY A 705 -5.78 7.49 13.71
C GLY A 705 -5.77 7.96 12.23
N PRO A 706 -6.96 8.06 11.63
CA PRO A 706 -7.13 8.28 10.20
C PRO A 706 -6.40 9.52 9.68
N ILE A 707 -6.14 9.59 8.37
CA ILE A 707 -5.70 10.85 7.73
C ILE A 707 -6.72 11.96 7.95
N ASP A 708 -8.00 11.66 7.68
CA ASP A 708 -9.14 12.57 7.75
C ASP A 708 -10.29 11.92 8.53
N ALA A 709 -11.11 12.72 9.20
CA ALA A 709 -12.17 12.24 10.08
C ALA A 709 -13.46 11.84 9.32
N GLU A 710 -13.63 12.34 8.10
CA GLU A 710 -14.83 12.14 7.27
C GLU A 710 -14.51 11.33 6.00
N ASP A 711 -13.37 11.64 5.36
CA ASP A 711 -13.02 11.12 4.03
C ASP A 711 -12.01 9.94 4.11
N LEU A 712 -12.28 8.82 3.42
CA LEU A 712 -11.29 7.74 3.23
C LEU A 712 -10.18 8.22 2.27
N VAL A 713 -8.97 8.40 2.82
CA VAL A 713 -7.77 8.77 2.06
C VAL A 713 -6.76 7.62 2.13
N THR A 714 -6.24 7.17 0.98
CA THR A 714 -5.16 6.16 0.96
C THR A 714 -3.91 6.72 1.66
N GLY A 715 -3.57 6.15 2.81
CA GLY A 715 -2.47 6.61 3.66
C GLY A 715 -1.84 5.49 4.48
N GLY A 716 -1.09 5.87 5.52
CA GLY A 716 -0.37 4.93 6.38
C GLY A 716 0.91 4.38 5.75
N TYR A 717 1.45 3.28 6.27
CA TYR A 717 2.74 2.77 5.80
C TYR A 717 2.61 1.95 4.51
N TRP A 718 3.43 2.29 3.51
CA TRP A 718 3.70 1.43 2.37
C TRP A 718 4.60 0.27 2.81
N SER A 719 5.77 0.55 3.37
CA SER A 719 6.61 -0.53 3.92
C SER A 719 7.33 -0.15 5.20
N THR A 720 7.71 -1.17 5.95
CA THR A 720 8.49 -1.04 7.18
C THR A 720 9.63 -2.02 7.22
N TYR A 721 10.87 -1.51 7.25
CA TYR A 721 12.06 -2.35 7.18
C TYR A 721 13.03 -2.13 8.34
N TRP A 722 13.65 -3.23 8.80
CA TRP A 722 14.72 -3.21 9.77
C TRP A 722 16.07 -2.96 9.09
N TYR A 723 16.77 -1.91 9.54
CA TYR A 723 18.14 -1.63 9.12
C TYR A 723 18.95 -1.03 10.27
N ASN A 724 20.12 -1.62 10.57
CA ASN A 724 21.10 -1.06 11.50
C ASN A 724 20.51 -0.61 12.87
N GLY A 725 19.80 -1.52 13.54
CA GLY A 725 19.23 -1.29 14.88
C GLY A 725 17.88 -0.56 14.92
N HIS A 726 17.35 -0.14 13.78
CA HIS A 726 16.17 0.72 13.68
C HIS A 726 15.16 0.16 12.66
N ILE A 727 13.90 0.57 12.81
CA ILE A 727 12.82 0.28 11.87
C ILE A 727 12.47 1.59 11.15
N TYR A 728 12.44 1.57 9.84
CA TYR A 728 12.09 2.72 9.00
C TYR A 728 10.78 2.43 8.30
N GLY A 729 9.79 3.31 8.46
CA GLY A 729 8.50 3.22 7.79
C GLY A 729 8.32 4.33 6.77
N THR A 730 8.04 4.00 5.50
CA THR A 730 7.59 4.97 4.50
C THR A 730 6.09 5.13 4.58
N GLU A 731 5.65 6.31 5.02
CA GLU A 731 4.24 6.68 5.07
C GLU A 731 3.85 7.32 3.72
N ILE A 732 2.78 6.81 3.11
CA ILE A 732 2.35 7.09 1.73
C ILE A 732 2.20 8.59 1.47
N ILE A 733 1.65 9.36 2.41
CA ILE A 733 1.38 10.81 2.25
C ILE A 733 2.18 11.69 3.22
N ARG A 734 2.44 11.23 4.45
CA ARG A 734 3.06 12.03 5.52
C ARG A 734 4.58 12.15 5.33
N GLY A 735 5.28 11.05 5.03
CA GLY A 735 6.75 11.04 4.87
C GLY A 735 7.43 9.77 5.39
N ILE A 736 8.38 9.92 6.32
CA ILE A 736 9.18 8.81 6.87
C ILE A 736 9.18 8.88 8.40
N ASP A 737 8.87 7.77 9.06
CA ASP A 737 9.07 7.60 10.50
C ASP A 737 10.21 6.62 10.77
N VAL A 738 10.94 6.84 11.87
CA VAL A 738 11.99 5.94 12.36
C VAL A 738 11.69 5.52 13.78
N PHE A 739 11.79 4.22 14.05
CA PHE A 739 11.50 3.60 15.35
C PHE A 739 12.69 2.79 15.88
N ALA A 740 12.72 2.64 17.21
CA ALA A 740 13.62 1.74 17.91
C ALA A 740 12.82 0.80 18.84
N LEU A 741 13.28 -0.44 18.99
CA LEU A 741 12.70 -1.42 19.92
C LEU A 741 12.99 -1.04 21.38
N LYS A 742 11.99 -1.18 22.25
CA LYS A 742 12.17 -1.09 23.70
C LYS A 742 12.21 -2.49 24.33
N PRO A 743 13.07 -2.71 25.35
CA PRO A 743 13.04 -3.94 26.14
C PRO A 743 11.66 -4.18 26.77
N SER A 744 11.20 -5.42 26.70
CA SER A 744 9.88 -5.87 27.15
C SER A 744 9.91 -7.32 27.66
N ASP A 745 8.76 -7.82 28.10
CA ASP A 745 8.57 -9.24 28.45
C ASP A 745 8.66 -10.19 27.23
N TYR A 746 8.74 -9.64 26.00
CA TYR A 746 8.93 -10.40 24.75
C TYR A 746 10.35 -10.32 24.19
N LEU A 747 11.04 -9.17 24.37
CA LEU A 747 12.38 -8.91 23.85
C LEU A 747 13.28 -8.28 24.91
N THR A 748 14.40 -8.91 25.26
CA THR A 748 15.34 -8.31 26.20
C THR A 748 16.22 -7.24 25.54
N ALA A 749 16.87 -6.42 26.37
CA ALA A 749 17.90 -5.49 25.92
C ALA A 749 19.08 -6.20 25.22
N ASN A 750 19.43 -7.43 25.62
CA ASN A 750 20.51 -8.17 24.94
C ASN A 750 20.06 -8.70 23.58
N GLU A 751 18.80 -9.13 23.43
CA GLU A 751 18.24 -9.55 22.13
C GLU A 751 18.19 -8.37 21.14
N ILE A 752 17.74 -7.19 21.58
CA ILE A 752 17.71 -5.96 20.76
C ILE A 752 19.14 -5.53 20.38
N ALA A 753 20.08 -5.55 21.34
CA ALA A 753 21.48 -5.27 21.07
C ALA A 753 22.10 -6.30 20.11
N ALA A 754 21.78 -7.58 20.24
CA ALA A 754 22.26 -8.64 19.36
C ALA A 754 21.69 -8.52 17.93
N ALA A 755 20.44 -8.08 17.75
CA ALA A 755 19.90 -7.75 16.44
C ALA A 755 20.61 -6.57 15.76
N THR A 756 21.12 -5.63 16.55
CA THR A 756 21.96 -4.52 16.04
C THR A 756 23.39 -4.98 15.69
N LEU A 757 23.83 -6.14 16.21
CA LEU A 757 25.12 -6.76 15.88
C LEU A 757 25.05 -7.74 14.71
N ALA A 758 23.89 -7.91 14.07
CA ALA A 758 23.74 -8.77 12.91
C ALA A 758 24.52 -8.21 11.71
N ASP A 759 25.35 -9.04 11.08
CA ASP A 759 25.95 -8.72 9.79
C ASP A 759 24.90 -8.90 8.69
N GLN A 760 24.37 -7.77 8.21
CA GLN A 760 23.43 -7.66 7.09
C GLN A 760 24.14 -7.38 5.75
N GLY A 761 25.47 -7.46 5.69
CA GLY A 761 26.25 -7.19 4.47
C GLY A 761 26.34 -5.71 4.05
N GLY A 762 25.86 -4.77 4.88
CA GLY A 762 25.89 -3.34 4.61
C GLY A 762 24.88 -2.84 3.56
N GLN A 763 24.05 -3.72 2.98
CA GLN A 763 23.08 -3.37 1.95
C GLN A 763 21.74 -4.04 2.25
N PHE A 764 20.64 -3.32 2.03
CA PHE A 764 19.28 -3.87 2.07
C PHE A 764 18.54 -3.41 0.83
N ASN A 765 17.94 -4.36 0.11
CA ASN A 765 17.01 -4.10 -0.98
C ASN A 765 15.67 -4.78 -0.67
N PRO A 766 14.54 -4.11 -0.96
CA PRO A 766 13.23 -4.74 -1.08
C PRO A 766 13.31 -6.04 -1.89
N GLN A 767 12.51 -7.04 -1.49
CA GLN A 767 12.42 -8.36 -2.12
C GLN A 767 13.79 -9.09 -2.32
N GLN A 768 14.86 -8.72 -1.59
CA GLN A 768 16.15 -9.41 -1.58
C GLN A 768 16.58 -9.75 -0.16
N GLN A 769 16.69 -11.05 0.15
CA GLN A 769 17.12 -11.53 1.47
C GLN A 769 18.50 -12.19 1.41
N LEU A 770 19.33 -11.79 2.37
CA LEU A 770 20.64 -12.38 2.66
C LEU A 770 20.62 -12.99 4.06
N PRO A 771 21.38 -14.07 4.32
CA PRO A 771 21.37 -14.73 5.62
C PRO A 771 22.12 -13.87 6.63
N ASN A 772 21.42 -13.37 7.65
CA ASN A 772 22.05 -12.61 8.72
C ASN A 772 22.92 -13.55 9.57
N THR A 773 24.09 -13.07 9.99
CA THR A 773 24.99 -13.79 10.90
C THR A 773 25.37 -12.92 12.09
N TRP A 774 25.74 -13.54 13.22
CA TRP A 774 26.05 -12.81 14.45
C TRP A 774 27.49 -13.07 14.91
N PRO A 775 28.25 -12.05 15.33
CA PRO A 775 29.58 -12.24 15.88
C PRO A 775 29.48 -12.89 17.27
N ALA A 776 30.33 -13.88 17.54
CA ALA A 776 30.41 -14.55 18.84
C ALA A 776 30.94 -13.60 19.93
N THR A 777 30.03 -12.77 20.45
CA THR A 777 30.24 -11.74 21.47
C THR A 777 29.46 -12.09 22.74
N PRO A 778 29.88 -11.60 23.91
CA PRO A 778 29.13 -11.84 25.14
C PRO A 778 27.69 -11.32 25.12
N ILE A 779 27.40 -10.25 24.37
CA ILE A 779 26.03 -9.75 24.15
C ILE A 779 25.16 -10.81 23.45
N VAL A 780 25.65 -11.41 22.35
CA VAL A 780 24.93 -12.50 21.65
C VAL A 780 24.81 -13.74 22.56
N GLY A 781 25.82 -14.03 23.37
CA GLY A 781 25.75 -15.08 24.40
C GLY A 781 24.67 -14.80 25.46
N MET A 782 24.53 -13.55 25.90
CA MET A 782 23.47 -13.14 26.83
C MET A 782 22.08 -13.15 26.18
N ALA A 783 21.94 -12.83 24.88
CA ALA A 783 20.68 -12.93 24.16
C ALA A 783 20.16 -14.39 24.11
N TYR A 784 21.01 -15.35 23.77
CA TYR A 784 20.65 -16.78 23.84
C TYR A 784 20.39 -17.26 25.27
N LEU A 785 21.06 -16.69 26.28
CA LEU A 785 20.82 -17.01 27.69
C LEU A 785 19.49 -16.45 28.19
N ASP A 786 19.11 -15.24 27.77
CA ASP A 786 17.81 -14.63 28.05
C ASP A 786 16.66 -15.49 27.49
N GLN A 787 16.80 -15.97 26.24
CA GLN A 787 15.86 -16.91 25.62
C GLN A 787 15.77 -18.23 26.39
N TRP A 788 16.92 -18.81 26.79
CA TRP A 788 16.94 -20.03 27.60
C TRP A 788 16.23 -19.84 28.95
N VAL A 789 16.46 -18.70 29.61
CA VAL A 789 15.82 -18.32 30.88
C VAL A 789 14.31 -18.13 30.69
N ARG A 790 13.88 -17.49 29.60
CA ARG A 790 12.46 -17.31 29.24
C ARG A 790 11.74 -18.65 29.09
N ALA A 791 12.41 -19.65 28.49
CA ALA A 791 11.90 -21.02 28.36
C ALA A 791 11.95 -21.83 29.68
N HIS A 792 12.80 -21.46 30.64
CA HIS A 792 13.02 -22.19 31.90
C HIS A 792 12.85 -21.30 33.15
N PRO A 793 11.68 -20.68 33.38
CA PRO A 793 11.49 -19.67 34.45
C PRO A 793 11.69 -20.20 35.87
N ASN A 794 11.66 -21.52 36.08
CA ASN A 794 11.95 -22.15 37.37
C ASN A 794 13.46 -22.38 37.61
N GLU A 795 14.31 -22.10 36.63
CA GLU A 795 15.74 -22.39 36.66
C GLU A 795 16.63 -21.14 36.53
N THR A 796 16.05 -19.95 36.34
CA THR A 796 16.73 -18.65 36.18
C THR A 796 17.92 -18.45 37.11
N ALA A 797 17.73 -18.63 38.42
CA ALA A 797 18.76 -18.40 39.43
C ALA A 797 19.97 -19.36 39.36
N LYS A 798 19.91 -20.41 38.51
CA LYS A 798 21.06 -21.26 38.20
C LYS A 798 21.99 -20.62 37.16
N MET A 799 21.46 -19.69 36.36
CA MET A 799 22.17 -19.03 35.24
C MET A 799 22.82 -17.70 35.63
N ASP A 800 22.48 -17.12 36.78
CA ASP A 800 23.10 -15.88 37.30
C ASP A 800 24.64 -15.86 37.19
N PRO A 801 25.38 -16.94 37.53
CA PRO A 801 26.84 -16.94 37.40
C PRO A 801 27.33 -16.88 35.95
N LEU A 802 26.56 -17.38 34.99
CA LEU A 802 26.93 -17.34 33.57
C LEU A 802 26.75 -15.92 33.00
N TYR A 803 25.74 -15.16 33.45
CA TYR A 803 25.65 -13.74 33.11
C TYR A 803 26.85 -12.96 33.64
N ASP A 804 27.31 -13.23 34.86
CA ASP A 804 28.47 -12.53 35.43
C ASP A 804 29.78 -12.87 34.67
N LEU A 805 29.97 -14.14 34.29
CA LEU A 805 31.11 -14.53 33.43
C LEU A 805 31.04 -13.89 32.03
N LEU A 806 29.86 -13.77 31.43
CA LEU A 806 29.69 -13.08 30.15
C LEU A 806 29.98 -11.57 30.26
N ARG A 807 29.53 -10.92 31.34
CA ARG A 807 29.87 -9.50 31.61
C ARG A 807 31.36 -9.29 31.83
N GLU A 808 32.05 -10.18 32.56
CA GLU A 808 33.50 -10.08 32.71
C GLU A 808 34.22 -10.34 31.37
N ALA A 809 33.75 -11.29 30.57
CA ALA A 809 34.31 -11.58 29.25
C ALA A 809 34.16 -10.38 28.31
N ASP A 810 33.06 -9.63 28.40
CA ASP A 810 32.83 -8.41 27.62
C ASP A 810 33.85 -7.31 27.98
N VAL A 811 34.09 -7.11 29.28
CA VAL A 811 35.12 -6.17 29.77
C VAL A 811 36.51 -6.58 29.28
N ARG A 812 36.88 -7.86 29.40
CA ARG A 812 38.20 -8.38 28.95
C ARG A 812 38.39 -8.24 27.44
N LEU A 813 37.40 -8.67 26.64
CA LEU A 813 37.48 -8.63 25.18
C LEU A 813 37.48 -7.18 24.66
N THR A 814 36.71 -6.28 25.26
CA THR A 814 36.72 -4.84 24.95
C THR A 814 38.06 -4.19 25.29
N ALA A 815 38.66 -4.57 26.41
CA ALA A 815 40.01 -4.12 26.80
C ALA A 815 41.14 -4.76 25.98
N GLN A 816 40.84 -5.72 25.10
CA GLN A 816 41.82 -6.56 24.39
C GLN A 816 42.78 -7.27 25.37
N GLU A 817 42.22 -7.80 26.46
CA GLU A 817 42.92 -8.61 27.46
C GLU A 817 42.63 -10.10 27.26
N SER A 818 43.65 -10.94 27.44
CA SER A 818 43.50 -12.40 27.52
C SER A 818 43.19 -12.84 28.95
N ASP A 819 42.31 -13.82 29.11
CA ASP A 819 42.00 -14.42 30.42
C ASP A 819 41.78 -15.93 30.32
N THR A 820 42.81 -16.70 30.70
CA THR A 820 42.78 -18.16 30.64
C THR A 820 41.88 -18.78 31.70
N ALA A 821 41.65 -18.13 32.84
CA ALA A 821 40.77 -18.65 33.88
C ALA A 821 39.31 -18.54 33.42
N LEU A 822 38.92 -17.33 32.99
CA LEU A 822 37.60 -17.05 32.43
C LEU A 822 37.31 -17.89 31.18
N SER A 823 38.29 -18.06 30.29
CA SER A 823 38.21 -18.96 29.13
C SER A 823 37.87 -20.40 29.53
N ALA A 824 38.50 -20.94 30.58
CA ALA A 824 38.25 -22.29 31.06
C ALA A 824 36.87 -22.43 31.74
N GLU A 825 36.42 -21.42 32.47
CA GLU A 825 35.09 -21.41 33.10
C GLU A 825 33.97 -21.37 32.04
N LEU A 826 34.11 -20.58 30.98
CA LEU A 826 33.17 -20.56 29.86
C LEU A 826 33.12 -21.90 29.11
N GLN A 827 34.26 -22.57 28.91
CA GLN A 827 34.30 -23.94 28.37
C GLN A 827 33.60 -24.96 29.28
N GLN A 828 33.73 -24.83 30.60
CA GLN A 828 33.02 -25.69 31.55
C GLN A 828 31.50 -25.45 31.49
N TRP A 829 31.07 -24.19 31.33
CA TRP A 829 29.66 -23.85 31.16
C TRP A 829 29.08 -24.35 29.84
N ALA A 830 29.81 -24.26 28.73
CA ALA A 830 29.42 -24.83 27.44
C ALA A 830 29.13 -26.35 27.52
N GLN A 831 29.88 -27.06 28.38
CA GLN A 831 29.69 -28.50 28.63
C GLN A 831 28.67 -28.82 29.74
N SER A 832 28.04 -27.81 30.34
CA SER A 832 27.08 -28.02 31.43
C SER A 832 25.76 -28.64 30.92
N PRO A 833 25.06 -29.46 31.72
CA PRO A 833 23.78 -30.07 31.30
C PRO A 833 22.67 -29.07 30.93
N ALA A 834 22.76 -27.82 31.40
CA ALA A 834 21.79 -26.77 31.09
C ALA A 834 22.07 -26.10 29.74
N VAL A 835 23.35 -25.88 29.39
CA VAL A 835 23.75 -25.23 28.14
C VAL A 835 23.87 -26.23 26.99
N ILE A 836 24.24 -27.48 27.25
CA ILE A 836 24.46 -28.49 26.18
C ILE A 836 23.18 -28.82 25.38
N THR A 837 22.00 -28.49 25.90
CA THR A 837 20.71 -28.59 25.21
C THR A 837 20.38 -27.38 24.33
N SER A 838 21.18 -26.31 24.38
CA SER A 838 21.12 -25.14 23.49
C SER A 838 22.42 -25.06 22.66
N PRO A 839 22.44 -25.64 21.44
CA PRO A 839 23.63 -25.69 20.60
C PRO A 839 24.21 -24.30 20.30
N ALA A 840 23.34 -23.33 19.99
CA ALA A 840 23.75 -21.97 19.65
C ALA A 840 24.41 -21.23 20.84
N LEU A 841 23.84 -21.34 22.05
CA LEU A 841 24.47 -20.79 23.26
C LEU A 841 25.84 -21.44 23.50
N ARG A 842 25.92 -22.78 23.44
CA ARG A 842 27.18 -23.53 23.60
C ARG A 842 28.25 -23.04 22.63
N GLU A 843 27.93 -22.95 21.34
CA GLU A 843 28.88 -22.57 20.29
C GLU A 843 29.38 -21.13 20.46
N VAL A 844 28.51 -20.20 20.88
CA VAL A 844 28.93 -18.84 21.23
C VAL A 844 29.84 -18.83 22.47
N LEU A 845 29.56 -19.61 23.52
CA LEU A 845 30.45 -19.70 24.70
C LEU A 845 31.83 -20.27 24.34
N GLU A 846 31.89 -21.31 23.50
CA GLU A 846 33.14 -21.92 23.02
C GLU A 846 33.95 -20.93 22.18
N ALA A 847 33.30 -20.16 21.31
CA ALA A 847 33.95 -19.13 20.50
C ALA A 847 34.44 -17.92 21.33
N ILE A 848 33.67 -17.42 22.31
CA ILE A 848 34.11 -16.39 23.26
C ILE A 848 35.34 -16.88 24.05
N SER A 849 35.28 -18.12 24.55
CA SER A 849 36.37 -18.76 25.28
C SER A 849 37.65 -18.86 24.44
N ALA A 850 37.55 -19.22 23.16
CA ALA A 850 38.69 -19.25 22.25
C ALA A 850 39.29 -17.85 21.99
N ARG A 851 38.45 -16.82 21.86
CA ARG A 851 38.90 -15.43 21.67
C ARG A 851 39.70 -14.90 22.87
N LEU A 852 39.28 -15.23 24.10
CA LEU A 852 40.01 -14.89 25.34
C LEU A 852 41.42 -15.51 25.43
N MET A 853 41.72 -16.54 24.63
CA MET A 853 43.05 -17.14 24.52
C MET A 853 43.89 -16.56 23.36
N ALA A 854 43.25 -16.13 22.27
CA ALA A 854 43.96 -15.71 21.05
C ALA A 854 44.76 -14.40 21.21
N VAL A 855 44.33 -13.53 22.13
CA VAL A 855 44.88 -12.18 22.36
C VAL A 855 46.38 -12.17 22.71
N GLU A 856 46.93 -13.23 23.30
CA GLU A 856 48.38 -13.30 23.61
C GLU A 856 49.28 -13.30 22.36
N THR A 857 48.77 -13.70 21.19
CA THR A 857 49.63 -14.05 20.03
C THR A 857 50.21 -12.86 19.26
N ASN A 858 49.63 -11.66 19.37
CA ASN A 858 50.11 -10.48 18.64
C ASN A 858 51.34 -9.78 19.28
N ASN A 859 51.74 -10.16 20.50
CA ASN A 859 52.83 -9.49 21.24
C ASN A 859 54.20 -10.19 21.17
N LEU A 860 54.37 -11.23 20.35
CA LEU A 860 55.60 -12.05 20.30
C LEU A 860 56.42 -12.00 18.99
N VAL A 861 56.09 -11.12 18.05
CA VAL A 861 56.88 -10.91 16.80
C VAL A 861 57.61 -9.57 16.78
N SER A 862 58.53 -9.38 17.73
CA SER A 862 59.64 -8.44 17.53
C SER A 862 60.93 -8.91 18.21
N MET A 863 61.72 -9.74 17.50
CA MET A 863 63.15 -9.84 17.75
C MET A 863 63.92 -9.38 16.49
N PRO A 864 64.94 -8.51 16.63
CA PRO A 864 65.67 -7.96 15.50
C PRO A 864 66.61 -9.00 14.86
N PRO A 865 66.96 -8.84 13.57
CA PRO A 865 67.73 -9.82 12.83
C PRO A 865 69.20 -9.90 13.28
N LYS A 866 69.80 -11.07 13.02
CA LYS A 866 71.24 -11.32 12.97
C LYS A 866 71.60 -12.03 11.67
#